data_AF-A0A8T1UXE7-F1
#
_entry.id   AF-A0A8T1UXE7-F1
#
_cell.length_a   1.000
_cell.length_b   1.000
_cell.length_c   1.000
_cell.angle_alpha   90.00
_cell.angle_beta   90.00
_cell.angle_gamma   90.00
#
_symmetry.space_group_name_H-M   'P 1'
#
loop_
_entity.id
_entity.type
_entity.pdbx_description
1 polymer ?
#
loop_
_entity_poly.entity_id
_entity_poly.type
_entity_poly.pdbx_seq_one_letter_code
_entity_poly.pdbx_strand_id
1 'polypeptide(L)'
;MIPTPIKPTKHSPLFTLPGSFSRPSINAKRTLLACFALVAYIAWSLGVWEALLIESGLRPKLRPTVLLVGDSLTEKGTNPKANGWVTLLQNDYTRSANVVPRGLSGYNTRWKHEGDKKGVIDRTNEMAGKYAQVCVETAYKLGLPVVNLYSYFNDTPKWRRNNMLGDGLHLNTRGNKLMYDQLMDKIKSEFPDVVHKLERWQLPSFSKLVQSDPWVPDDTDEDTNSTLAIAVYCRNWILARLGVSLSSIYTAMASPPEKPKLPSPSPPPALTTRALISKPKRILLALFAVAAYIAWSFSAWEAILERTSIRPQLRPVMVLVGDSLTEKGTMPKNNGWVTLLQSDYRRSVNVVPRGLSGYNTKWYLKYGVPSIQGEISSGVYMPTLITIWLGANDAALPNGTAMAQHVPVESYKENLVLLVLSFQTMAPDAGILLITPPYVDDKVQQKNARKYKGDKKDMVAHSNTMAGIYARACVEMANKLKLPVLDLHTYFNNMTEWERKNVLEDGLHLNMRGNNFMYQQLRLKIDAEFPNVSHKLDRWQIPSYETWIEADPWFPDDDNRTRDSLTEKGLIPSSMGWATMLQSDCRRTVDVVSRGLAGYNTKWYLKHAMPIVQDEIIGHSYSPILITIWLGANDAALPDGSSSESHIPIDEYQDNLAKLVIDFQAITPTSRILLITPPYVDDAVQKRNAEANEGDKKGLIAHSNEMAGKYARACVDTAKRVGVPVLDLHTYFNSLSKRKRKDLLEDGLHFNTTGNALMYEKLREIIESEFEDVAQKLEHWQFPHFEDFVETDPWTPDSTTVDFTNVREGTDPDLGGWVAQLQHRYTRSADVVVRGLYGYSTEIFVKHALPNLRKDLSSWPEPPAFVAVWLGGNDSALLSGYEAALHVPIPKYRANLREIVQTVQEEAPDAAILMITPPAVNDRARHQVWSDPDGELDFSNDGVGEYARACMEEAESLGVSVLDFHTIMNELHEQERCACQYDGLHFNQKGNELVIGHVLAAIEREFPSLAKRLDAWEHPDYLELLGNTDEN
;
A
#
# COMPACT_ATOMS: atom_id res chain seq x y z
N MET A 1 -54.99 29.96 -47.86
CA MET A 1 -53.99 29.70 -48.93
C MET A 1 -52.73 29.18 -48.26
N ILE A 2 -52.00 28.24 -48.86
CA ILE A 2 -50.86 27.55 -48.21
C ILE A 2 -49.55 27.92 -48.92
N PRO A 3 -48.56 28.49 -48.21
CA PRO A 3 -47.16 28.54 -48.64
C PRO A 3 -46.31 27.51 -47.85
N THR A 4 -45.62 26.61 -48.53
CA THR A 4 -44.68 25.66 -47.92
C THR A 4 -43.32 26.31 -47.59
N PRO A 5 -42.69 26.01 -46.44
CA PRO A 5 -41.41 26.61 -46.04
C PRO A 5 -40.20 26.04 -46.81
N ILE A 6 -39.13 26.85 -46.86
CA ILE A 6 -37.89 26.59 -47.62
C ILE A 6 -36.93 25.73 -46.78
N LYS A 7 -36.18 24.82 -47.42
CA LYS A 7 -35.17 23.97 -46.76
C LYS A 7 -33.87 24.74 -46.48
N PRO A 8 -33.20 24.52 -45.33
CA PRO A 8 -31.94 25.18 -45.00
C PRO A 8 -30.75 24.67 -45.83
N THR A 9 -29.83 25.57 -46.15
CA THR A 9 -28.55 25.28 -46.80
C THR A 9 -27.53 24.70 -45.82
N LYS A 10 -26.71 23.73 -46.26
CA LYS A 10 -25.66 23.13 -45.42
C LYS A 10 -24.45 24.07 -45.23
N HIS A 11 -23.86 24.03 -44.04
CA HIS A 11 -22.58 24.67 -43.73
C HIS A 11 -21.41 23.96 -44.42
N SER A 12 -20.34 24.72 -44.68
CA SER A 12 -19.05 24.20 -45.16
C SER A 12 -18.15 23.81 -43.97
N PRO A 13 -17.52 22.62 -43.94
CA PRO A 13 -16.36 22.37 -43.10
C PRO A 13 -15.09 22.92 -43.77
N LEU A 14 -14.16 23.45 -42.96
CA LEU A 14 -12.78 23.69 -43.40
C LEU A 14 -11.97 22.37 -43.42
N PHE A 15 -10.79 22.42 -44.05
CA PHE A 15 -9.75 21.37 -44.12
C PHE A 15 -10.05 20.14 -45.00
N THR A 16 -9.64 20.25 -46.26
CA THR A 16 -9.33 19.10 -47.13
C THR A 16 -7.88 18.64 -46.95
N LEU A 17 -7.65 17.35 -46.68
CA LEU A 17 -6.29 16.78 -46.65
C LEU A 17 -5.73 16.54 -48.07
N PRO A 18 -4.42 16.76 -48.33
CA PRO A 18 -3.82 16.49 -49.64
C PRO A 18 -3.64 14.98 -49.89
N GLY A 19 -4.22 14.47 -50.98
CA GLY A 19 -4.16 13.05 -51.32
C GLY A 19 -2.91 12.64 -52.10
N SER A 20 -1.78 12.36 -51.43
CA SER A 20 -0.62 11.72 -52.09
C SER A 20 0.36 10.96 -51.17
N PHE A 21 -0.11 9.98 -50.38
CA PHE A 21 0.78 8.97 -49.77
C PHE A 21 0.81 7.66 -50.58
N SER A 22 1.43 7.74 -51.77
CA SER A 22 1.69 6.58 -52.61
C SER A 22 2.72 5.64 -51.97
N ARG A 23 2.29 4.40 -51.68
CA ARG A 23 3.06 3.19 -51.28
C ARG A 23 4.54 3.43 -50.88
N PRO A 24 4.91 3.33 -49.59
CA PRO A 24 6.30 3.54 -49.16
C PRO A 24 7.28 2.57 -49.83
N SER A 25 8.49 3.06 -50.12
CA SER A 25 9.54 2.32 -50.83
C SER A 25 9.99 1.08 -50.04
N ILE A 26 10.62 0.12 -50.72
CA ILE A 26 11.15 -1.10 -50.09
C ILE A 26 12.12 -0.76 -48.94
N ASN A 27 12.91 0.30 -49.08
CA ASN A 27 13.82 0.75 -48.02
C ASN A 27 13.06 1.41 -46.86
N ALA A 28 12.07 2.27 -47.13
CA ALA A 28 11.23 2.85 -46.07
C ALA A 28 10.46 1.76 -45.29
N LYS A 29 9.95 0.74 -45.99
CA LYS A 29 9.33 -0.45 -45.37
C LYS A 29 10.32 -1.26 -44.54
N ARG A 30 11.55 -1.46 -45.00
CA ARG A 30 12.62 -2.13 -44.23
C ARG A 30 13.04 -1.33 -43.00
N THR A 31 13.11 0.01 -43.08
CA THR A 31 13.38 0.87 -41.93
C THR A 31 12.23 0.83 -40.92
N LEU A 32 10.98 0.92 -41.36
CA LEU A 32 9.81 0.74 -40.49
C LEU A 32 9.81 -0.65 -39.83
N LEU A 33 10.10 -1.71 -40.59
CA LEU A 33 10.20 -3.08 -40.05
C LEU A 33 11.35 -3.21 -39.03
N ALA A 34 12.48 -2.55 -39.25
CA ALA A 34 13.58 -2.52 -38.30
C ALA A 34 13.26 -1.71 -37.03
N CYS A 35 12.52 -0.60 -37.15
CA CYS A 35 12.02 0.16 -36.00
C CYS A 35 10.98 -0.64 -35.22
N PHE A 36 10.04 -1.32 -35.88
CA PHE A 36 9.09 -2.22 -35.22
C PHE A 36 9.80 -3.42 -34.58
N ALA A 37 10.82 -4.01 -35.21
CA ALA A 37 11.62 -5.07 -34.61
C ALA A 37 12.41 -4.57 -33.39
N LEU A 38 12.94 -3.35 -33.42
CA LEU A 38 13.64 -2.75 -32.28
C LEU A 38 12.68 -2.42 -31.13
N VAL A 39 11.51 -1.85 -31.40
CA VAL A 39 10.47 -1.59 -30.38
C VAL A 39 9.94 -2.92 -29.82
N ALA A 40 9.71 -3.93 -30.66
CA ALA A 40 9.31 -5.25 -30.20
C ALA A 40 10.40 -5.95 -29.37
N TYR A 41 11.67 -5.79 -29.73
CA TYR A 41 12.82 -6.28 -28.96
C TYR A 41 12.93 -5.56 -27.61
N ILE A 42 12.78 -4.24 -27.57
CA ILE A 42 12.78 -3.44 -26.33
C ILE A 42 11.63 -3.88 -25.42
N ALA A 43 10.40 -3.97 -25.94
CA ALA A 43 9.23 -4.47 -25.21
C ALA A 43 9.30 -5.96 -24.82
N TRP A 44 10.21 -6.74 -25.44
CA TRP A 44 10.52 -8.11 -25.05
C TRP A 44 11.55 -8.14 -23.92
N SER A 45 12.63 -7.37 -24.02
CA SER A 45 13.63 -7.22 -22.95
C SER A 45 13.11 -6.52 -21.69
N LEU A 46 11.98 -5.81 -21.78
CA LEU A 46 11.30 -5.15 -20.66
C LEU A 46 10.06 -5.91 -20.18
N GLY A 47 9.83 -7.15 -20.63
CA GLY A 47 8.69 -7.99 -20.22
C GLY A 47 7.29 -7.51 -20.66
N VAL A 48 7.17 -6.31 -21.22
CA VAL A 48 5.91 -5.63 -21.61
C VAL A 48 5.01 -6.51 -22.48
N TRP A 49 5.56 -7.28 -23.42
CA TRP A 49 4.77 -8.23 -24.23
C TRP A 49 4.07 -9.31 -23.40
N GLU A 50 4.64 -9.74 -22.26
CA GLU A 50 4.01 -10.78 -21.44
C GLU A 50 2.77 -10.23 -20.72
N ALA A 51 2.84 -8.99 -20.22
CA ALA A 51 1.68 -8.27 -19.70
C ALA A 51 0.62 -8.03 -20.79
N LEU A 52 1.02 -7.46 -21.95
CA LEU A 52 0.12 -7.14 -23.04
C LEU A 52 -0.61 -8.37 -23.61
N LEU A 53 0.06 -9.53 -23.71
CA LEU A 53 -0.56 -10.77 -24.18
C LEU A 53 -1.51 -11.39 -23.15
N ILE A 54 -1.26 -11.21 -21.85
CA ILE A 54 -2.16 -11.66 -20.78
C ILE A 54 -3.39 -10.75 -20.68
N GLU A 55 -3.21 -9.43 -20.77
CA GLU A 55 -4.30 -8.44 -20.65
C GLU A 55 -5.17 -8.36 -21.91
N SER A 56 -4.63 -8.64 -23.09
CA SER A 56 -5.42 -8.85 -24.32
C SER A 56 -6.04 -10.25 -24.44
N GLY A 57 -5.80 -11.15 -23.50
CA GLY A 57 -6.29 -12.53 -23.52
C GLY A 57 -5.65 -13.44 -24.58
N LEU A 58 -4.67 -12.95 -25.33
CA LEU A 58 -3.96 -13.70 -26.38
C LEU A 58 -2.99 -14.77 -25.84
N ARG A 59 -2.65 -14.73 -24.55
CA ARG A 59 -1.89 -15.77 -23.85
C ARG A 59 -2.51 -16.02 -22.46
N PRO A 60 -2.78 -17.27 -22.05
CA PRO A 60 -3.44 -17.55 -20.78
C PRO A 60 -2.56 -17.17 -19.57
N LYS A 61 -3.21 -16.67 -18.51
CA LYS A 61 -2.62 -16.39 -17.17
C LYS A 61 -2.38 -17.70 -16.40
N LEU A 62 -1.51 -18.56 -16.93
CA LEU A 62 -1.12 -19.82 -16.28
C LEU A 62 -0.55 -19.57 -14.88
N ARG A 63 -0.82 -20.48 -13.95
CA ARG A 63 -0.33 -20.40 -12.56
C ARG A 63 1.18 -20.67 -12.51
N PRO A 64 2.02 -19.73 -12.01
CA PRO A 64 3.43 -19.99 -11.73
C PRO A 64 3.62 -21.28 -10.93
N THR A 65 4.71 -21.99 -11.16
CA THR A 65 5.03 -23.23 -10.43
C THR A 65 6.42 -23.12 -9.81
N VAL A 66 6.48 -23.33 -8.50
CA VAL A 66 7.71 -23.37 -7.70
C VAL A 66 8.04 -24.84 -7.46
N LEU A 67 8.97 -25.37 -8.24
CA LEU A 67 9.45 -26.75 -8.11
C LEU A 67 10.59 -26.81 -7.09
N LEU A 68 10.46 -27.68 -6.09
CA LEU A 68 11.41 -27.82 -4.98
C LEU A 68 11.98 -29.24 -4.97
N VAL A 69 13.21 -29.42 -5.46
CA VAL A 69 13.86 -30.74 -5.59
C VAL A 69 14.94 -30.91 -4.53
N GLY A 70 14.98 -32.06 -3.85
CA GLY A 70 16.00 -32.33 -2.84
C GLY A 70 15.90 -33.69 -2.15
N ASP A 71 16.51 -33.80 -0.97
CA ASP A 71 16.57 -35.01 -0.16
C ASP A 71 15.50 -35.04 0.95
N SER A 72 15.77 -35.75 2.06
CA SER A 72 14.90 -35.81 3.23
C SER A 72 14.64 -34.44 3.90
N LEU A 73 15.47 -33.41 3.67
CA LEU A 73 15.21 -32.05 4.13
C LEU A 73 14.13 -31.34 3.32
N THR A 74 13.92 -31.75 2.06
CA THR A 74 12.79 -31.29 1.23
C THR A 74 11.55 -32.14 1.50
N GLU A 75 11.71 -33.46 1.64
CA GLU A 75 10.62 -34.39 1.98
C GLU A 75 9.96 -34.01 3.33
N LYS A 76 10.74 -33.95 4.42
CA LYS A 76 10.23 -33.51 5.74
C LYS A 76 9.86 -32.02 5.79
N GLY A 77 10.31 -31.24 4.81
CA GLY A 77 9.90 -29.84 4.61
C GLY A 77 8.40 -29.69 4.30
N THR A 78 7.70 -30.77 3.95
CA THR A 78 6.25 -30.79 3.72
C THR A 78 5.41 -31.08 4.96
N ASN A 79 6.01 -31.31 6.13
CA ASN A 79 5.29 -31.72 7.33
C ASN A 79 4.62 -30.52 8.04
N PRO A 80 3.27 -30.42 8.09
CA PRO A 80 2.57 -29.35 8.81
C PRO A 80 2.87 -29.38 10.32
N LYS A 81 2.99 -30.55 10.94
CA LYS A 81 3.23 -30.70 12.40
C LYS A 81 4.63 -30.25 12.85
N ALA A 82 5.46 -29.76 11.93
CA ALA A 82 6.75 -29.15 12.19
C ALA A 82 6.92 -27.79 11.47
N ASN A 83 5.80 -27.16 11.06
CA ASN A 83 5.68 -26.00 10.17
C ASN A 83 6.73 -26.06 9.06
N GLY A 84 6.74 -27.18 8.33
CA GLY A 84 7.75 -27.49 7.32
C GLY A 84 7.90 -26.35 6.33
N TRP A 85 9.14 -26.03 5.95
CA TRP A 85 9.44 -24.85 5.13
C TRP A 85 8.74 -24.86 3.76
N VAL A 86 8.42 -26.04 3.22
CA VAL A 86 7.60 -26.19 2.00
C VAL A 86 6.13 -25.96 2.30
N THR A 87 5.61 -26.48 3.42
CA THR A 87 4.23 -26.23 3.88
C THR A 87 3.94 -24.73 4.04
N LEU A 88 4.90 -23.97 4.57
CA LEU A 88 4.80 -22.51 4.68
C LEU A 88 4.71 -21.84 3.29
N LEU A 89 5.55 -22.25 2.33
CA LEU A 89 5.44 -21.80 0.93
C LEU A 89 4.12 -22.21 0.28
N GLN A 90 3.62 -23.43 0.55
CA GLN A 90 2.36 -23.95 0.04
C GLN A 90 1.17 -23.14 0.56
N ASN A 91 1.18 -22.75 1.84
CA ASN A 91 0.13 -21.91 2.43
C ASN A 91 0.16 -20.48 1.85
N ASP A 92 1.31 -19.80 1.88
CA ASP A 92 1.39 -18.39 1.44
C ASP A 92 1.09 -18.22 -0.06
N TYR A 93 1.54 -19.16 -0.90
CA TYR A 93 1.30 -19.09 -2.35
C TYR A 93 0.06 -19.87 -2.82
N THR A 94 -0.80 -20.33 -1.90
CA THR A 94 -2.03 -21.08 -2.21
C THR A 94 -3.00 -20.30 -3.14
N ARG A 95 -2.88 -18.97 -3.21
CA ARG A 95 -3.69 -18.07 -4.06
C ARG A 95 -3.01 -17.62 -5.37
N SER A 96 -1.75 -17.99 -5.61
CA SER A 96 -0.93 -17.41 -6.68
C SER A 96 -0.03 -18.40 -7.44
N ALA A 97 0.55 -19.42 -6.80
CA ALA A 97 1.47 -20.37 -7.44
C ALA A 97 1.17 -21.83 -7.04
N ASN A 98 1.60 -22.80 -7.85
CA ASN A 98 1.65 -24.21 -7.43
C ASN A 98 3.02 -24.45 -6.79
N VAL A 99 3.08 -24.88 -5.53
CA VAL A 99 4.34 -25.22 -4.86
C VAL A 99 4.46 -26.74 -4.80
N VAL A 100 5.45 -27.27 -5.53
CA VAL A 100 5.56 -28.69 -5.88
C VAL A 100 6.82 -29.28 -5.22
N PRO A 101 6.69 -30.00 -4.08
CA PRO A 101 7.78 -30.72 -3.44
C PRO A 101 8.12 -32.01 -4.19
N ARG A 102 9.39 -32.20 -4.53
CA ARG A 102 9.96 -33.47 -5.01
C ARG A 102 11.22 -33.78 -4.19
N GLY A 103 10.98 -34.06 -2.90
CA GLY A 103 12.00 -34.43 -1.92
C GLY A 103 12.06 -35.95 -1.73
N LEU A 104 13.27 -36.52 -1.78
CA LEU A 104 13.48 -37.98 -1.75
C LEU A 104 14.46 -38.40 -0.64
N SER A 105 13.93 -38.94 0.46
CA SER A 105 14.74 -39.43 1.58
C SER A 105 15.68 -40.57 1.18
N GLY A 106 16.92 -40.52 1.67
CA GLY A 106 18.00 -41.46 1.38
C GLY A 106 18.84 -41.13 0.14
N TYR A 107 18.28 -40.43 -0.85
CA TYR A 107 18.94 -40.14 -2.13
C TYR A 107 20.14 -39.18 -1.97
N ASN A 108 21.16 -39.39 -2.79
CA ASN A 108 22.43 -38.66 -2.76
C ASN A 108 23.13 -38.74 -4.14
N THR A 109 24.24 -38.03 -4.31
CA THR A 109 24.92 -37.90 -5.63
C THR A 109 25.72 -39.14 -6.07
N ARG A 110 25.99 -40.11 -5.17
CA ARG A 110 26.60 -41.40 -5.52
C ARG A 110 26.45 -42.41 -4.39
N TRP A 111 25.67 -43.46 -4.62
CA TRP A 111 25.58 -44.63 -3.74
C TRP A 111 26.94 -45.30 -3.51
N LYS A 112 27.23 -45.65 -2.25
CA LYS A 112 28.35 -46.50 -1.87
C LYS A 112 27.97 -47.34 -0.65
N HIS A 113 27.70 -48.63 -0.86
CA HIS A 113 27.44 -49.57 0.22
C HIS A 113 28.76 -50.10 0.80
N GLU A 114 28.92 -50.06 2.13
CA GLU A 114 30.06 -50.69 2.84
C GLU A 114 29.59 -51.50 4.08
N GLY A 115 28.32 -51.94 4.08
CA GLY A 115 27.68 -52.66 5.18
C GLY A 115 27.26 -51.79 6.38
N ASP A 116 26.50 -52.37 7.31
CA ASP A 116 26.10 -51.72 8.57
C ASP A 116 27.33 -51.52 9.47
N LYS A 117 27.72 -50.25 9.68
CA LYS A 117 28.83 -49.83 10.54
C LYS A 117 28.36 -49.25 11.88
N LYS A 118 27.30 -49.86 12.44
CA LYS A 118 26.69 -49.58 13.74
C LYS A 118 27.69 -49.08 14.80
N GLY A 119 27.59 -47.79 15.14
CA GLY A 119 28.45 -47.12 16.12
C GLY A 119 29.57 -46.24 15.54
N VAL A 120 29.74 -46.20 14.22
CA VAL A 120 30.54 -45.17 13.54
C VAL A 120 29.73 -43.87 13.42
N ILE A 121 30.41 -42.72 13.39
CA ILE A 121 29.78 -41.40 13.19
C ILE A 121 29.61 -41.18 11.69
N ASP A 122 28.39 -41.28 11.18
CA ASP A 122 28.09 -41.18 9.74
C ASP A 122 28.34 -39.79 9.15
N ARG A 123 28.13 -38.72 9.92
CA ARG A 123 28.21 -37.32 9.47
C ARG A 123 28.81 -36.42 10.56
N THR A 124 29.64 -35.46 10.17
CA THR A 124 30.17 -34.42 11.07
C THR A 124 29.86 -33.03 10.53
N ASN A 125 29.71 -32.04 11.42
CA ASN A 125 29.49 -30.65 11.02
C ASN A 125 30.66 -30.09 10.17
N GLU A 126 31.90 -30.53 10.43
CA GLU A 126 33.06 -30.18 9.61
C GLU A 126 32.94 -30.73 8.17
N MET A 127 32.46 -31.96 8.01
CA MET A 127 32.22 -32.54 6.69
C MET A 127 31.07 -31.84 5.98
N ALA A 128 29.96 -31.55 6.68
CA ALA A 128 28.85 -30.77 6.15
C ALA A 128 29.32 -29.40 5.62
N GLY A 129 30.24 -28.73 6.34
CA GLY A 129 30.84 -27.47 5.89
C GLY A 129 31.63 -27.58 4.58
N LYS A 130 32.34 -28.68 4.35
CA LYS A 130 33.06 -28.93 3.08
C LYS A 130 32.09 -29.09 1.91
N TYR A 131 30.99 -29.81 2.11
CA TYR A 131 29.92 -29.93 1.09
C TYR A 131 29.19 -28.59 0.87
N ALA A 132 28.92 -27.83 1.93
CA ALA A 132 28.33 -26.49 1.81
C ALA A 132 29.24 -25.52 1.04
N GLN A 133 30.54 -25.51 1.30
CA GLN A 133 31.52 -24.73 0.53
C GLN A 133 31.51 -25.13 -0.95
N VAL A 134 31.56 -26.44 -1.26
CA VAL A 134 31.50 -26.92 -2.65
C VAL A 134 30.20 -26.50 -3.34
N CYS A 135 29.07 -26.51 -2.63
CA CYS A 135 27.79 -26.02 -3.13
C CYS A 135 27.85 -24.51 -3.47
N VAL A 136 28.32 -23.68 -2.53
CA VAL A 136 28.46 -22.23 -2.73
C VAL A 136 29.42 -21.89 -3.87
N GLU A 137 30.57 -22.56 -3.94
CA GLU A 137 31.52 -22.40 -5.03
C GLU A 137 30.94 -22.82 -6.39
N THR A 138 30.11 -23.87 -6.42
CA THR A 138 29.48 -24.36 -7.65
C THR A 138 28.38 -23.40 -8.11
N ALA A 139 27.55 -22.91 -7.18
CA ALA A 139 26.55 -21.89 -7.46
C ALA A 139 27.21 -20.62 -8.04
N TYR A 140 28.29 -20.13 -7.43
CA TYR A 140 29.08 -19.00 -7.95
C TYR A 140 29.64 -19.26 -9.36
N LYS A 141 30.21 -20.44 -9.62
CA LYS A 141 30.73 -20.84 -10.95
C LYS A 141 29.63 -20.94 -12.02
N LEU A 142 28.37 -21.17 -11.62
CA LEU A 142 27.21 -21.25 -12.50
C LEU A 142 26.41 -19.93 -12.60
N GLY A 143 26.79 -18.89 -11.84
CA GLY A 143 26.02 -17.64 -11.75
C GLY A 143 24.67 -17.78 -11.05
N LEU A 144 24.52 -18.79 -10.18
CA LEU A 144 23.28 -19.09 -9.46
C LEU A 144 23.31 -18.52 -8.02
N PRO A 145 22.18 -17.97 -7.53
CA PRO A 145 22.06 -17.59 -6.13
C PRO A 145 21.99 -18.83 -5.22
N VAL A 146 22.53 -18.70 -4.00
CA VAL A 146 22.60 -19.79 -3.02
C VAL A 146 22.23 -19.33 -1.61
N VAL A 147 21.40 -20.11 -0.93
CA VAL A 147 21.12 -19.95 0.51
C VAL A 147 22.15 -20.77 1.29
N ASN A 148 23.20 -20.13 1.81
CA ASN A 148 24.25 -20.81 2.57
C ASN A 148 23.80 -21.08 4.02
N LEU A 149 22.83 -21.98 4.19
CA LEU A 149 22.25 -22.34 5.50
C LEU A 149 23.30 -22.84 6.50
N TYR A 150 24.40 -23.43 6.02
CA TYR A 150 25.50 -23.87 6.88
C TYR A 150 26.20 -22.70 7.60
N SER A 151 26.46 -21.59 6.92
CA SER A 151 27.00 -20.38 7.59
C SER A 151 26.02 -19.84 8.62
N TYR A 152 24.76 -19.59 8.24
CA TYR A 152 23.73 -19.12 9.18
C TYR A 152 23.63 -19.99 10.45
N PHE A 153 23.68 -21.31 10.31
CA PHE A 153 23.66 -22.22 11.47
C PHE A 153 24.93 -22.12 12.32
N ASN A 154 26.11 -21.94 11.74
CA ASN A 154 27.37 -21.89 12.48
C ASN A 154 27.69 -20.52 13.09
N ASP A 155 27.26 -19.43 12.44
CA ASP A 155 27.31 -18.06 12.98
C ASP A 155 26.27 -17.88 14.10
N THR A 156 25.14 -18.62 14.03
CA THR A 156 24.17 -18.73 15.12
C THR A 156 24.81 -19.36 16.38
N PRO A 157 24.62 -18.78 17.59
CA PRO A 157 25.13 -19.33 18.84
C PRO A 157 24.78 -20.81 19.06
N LYS A 158 25.74 -21.61 19.56
CA LYS A 158 25.62 -23.08 19.66
C LYS A 158 24.34 -23.56 20.36
N TRP A 159 23.87 -22.87 21.39
CA TRP A 159 22.62 -23.21 22.08
C TRP A 159 21.37 -23.00 21.20
N ARG A 160 21.34 -21.93 20.39
CA ARG A 160 20.24 -21.60 19.47
C ARG A 160 20.22 -22.56 18.29
N ARG A 161 21.39 -22.88 17.74
CA ARG A 161 21.61 -23.90 16.69
C ARG A 161 21.15 -25.30 17.11
N ASN A 162 21.54 -25.75 18.31
CA ASN A 162 21.11 -27.04 18.85
C ASN A 162 19.57 -27.14 18.99
N ASN A 163 18.88 -26.01 19.12
CA ASN A 163 17.42 -25.93 19.25
C ASN A 163 16.67 -25.76 17.90
N MET A 164 17.37 -25.86 16.76
CA MET A 164 16.78 -25.75 15.40
C MET A 164 16.64 -27.09 14.66
N LEU A 165 17.21 -28.16 15.23
CA LEU A 165 17.20 -29.51 14.64
C LEU A 165 16.43 -30.48 15.55
N GLY A 166 15.72 -31.45 14.96
CA GLY A 166 14.96 -32.46 15.71
C GLY A 166 15.81 -33.67 16.11
N ASP A 167 16.66 -34.15 15.19
CA ASP A 167 17.51 -35.34 15.34
C ASP A 167 19.00 -35.04 15.10
N GLY A 168 19.38 -33.76 15.07
CA GLY A 168 20.73 -33.30 14.73
C GLY A 168 21.02 -33.18 13.23
N LEU A 169 20.04 -33.50 12.36
CA LEU A 169 20.11 -33.31 10.91
C LEU A 169 18.90 -32.55 10.36
N HIS A 170 17.69 -33.02 10.67
CA HIS A 170 16.46 -32.48 10.11
C HIS A 170 15.97 -31.27 10.91
N LEU A 171 15.43 -30.29 10.19
CA LEU A 171 14.87 -29.07 10.74
C LEU A 171 13.65 -29.38 11.63
N ASN A 172 13.59 -28.77 12.82
CA ASN A 172 12.35 -28.66 13.59
C ASN A 172 11.62 -27.36 13.21
N THR A 173 10.47 -27.04 13.85
CA THR A 173 9.68 -25.82 13.60
C THR A 173 10.52 -24.53 13.51
N ARG A 174 11.53 -24.36 14.37
CA ARG A 174 12.43 -23.19 14.37
C ARG A 174 13.44 -23.24 13.23
N GLY A 175 13.93 -24.42 12.87
CA GLY A 175 14.80 -24.63 11.72
C GLY A 175 14.07 -24.41 10.39
N ASN A 176 12.83 -24.89 10.28
CA ASN A 176 11.99 -24.74 9.09
C ASN A 176 11.64 -23.27 8.85
N LYS A 177 11.21 -22.55 9.89
CA LYS A 177 10.92 -21.12 9.79
C LYS A 177 12.16 -20.30 9.36
N LEU A 178 13.33 -20.59 9.93
CA LEU A 178 14.59 -19.97 9.51
C LEU A 178 14.94 -20.28 8.03
N MET A 179 14.76 -21.54 7.60
CA MET A 179 15.02 -21.93 6.21
C MET A 179 14.08 -21.18 5.25
N TYR A 180 12.77 -21.18 5.54
CA TYR A 180 11.77 -20.41 4.81
C TYR A 180 12.15 -18.92 4.72
N ASP A 181 12.52 -18.29 5.84
CA ASP A 181 12.86 -16.87 5.87
C ASP A 181 14.08 -16.56 4.99
N GLN A 182 15.16 -17.36 5.11
CA GLN A 182 16.36 -17.14 4.29
C GLN A 182 16.18 -17.51 2.81
N LEU A 183 15.29 -18.44 2.49
CA LEU A 183 14.88 -18.70 1.11
C LEU A 183 14.07 -17.53 0.55
N MET A 184 13.13 -16.98 1.32
CA MET A 184 12.30 -15.84 0.89
C MET A 184 13.10 -14.56 0.73
N ASP A 185 14.02 -14.23 1.63
CA ASP A 185 14.91 -13.09 1.49
C ASP A 185 15.83 -13.23 0.26
N LYS A 186 16.26 -14.47 -0.06
CA LYS A 186 17.07 -14.75 -1.24
C LYS A 186 16.27 -14.64 -2.55
N ILE A 187 15.00 -15.09 -2.56
CA ILE A 187 14.10 -14.90 -3.70
C ILE A 187 13.83 -13.40 -3.92
N LYS A 188 13.62 -12.62 -2.87
CA LYS A 188 13.39 -11.17 -2.96
C LYS A 188 14.60 -10.39 -3.49
N SER A 189 15.80 -10.75 -3.07
CA SER A 189 17.03 -10.04 -3.48
C SER A 189 17.53 -10.42 -4.88
N GLU A 190 17.28 -11.66 -5.34
CA GLU A 190 17.85 -12.18 -6.59
C GLU A 190 16.80 -12.29 -7.73
N PHE A 191 15.51 -12.38 -7.39
CA PHE A 191 14.42 -12.65 -8.34
C PHE A 191 13.18 -11.75 -8.13
N PRO A 192 13.29 -10.40 -8.16
CA PRO A 192 12.15 -9.50 -7.96
C PRO A 192 11.00 -9.73 -8.97
N ASP A 193 11.32 -10.05 -10.23
CA ASP A 193 10.31 -10.44 -11.24
C ASP A 193 9.53 -11.71 -10.87
N VAL A 194 10.15 -12.62 -10.11
CA VAL A 194 9.48 -13.82 -9.60
C VAL A 194 8.62 -13.46 -8.40
N VAL A 195 9.08 -12.59 -7.49
CA VAL A 195 8.26 -12.06 -6.40
C VAL A 195 6.98 -11.41 -6.93
N HIS A 196 7.06 -10.53 -7.93
CA HIS A 196 5.87 -9.94 -8.55
C HIS A 196 4.95 -10.96 -9.24
N LYS A 197 5.46 -12.12 -9.67
CA LYS A 197 4.66 -13.25 -10.19
C LYS A 197 4.05 -14.12 -9.08
N LEU A 198 4.69 -14.19 -7.90
CA LEU A 198 4.23 -14.94 -6.72
C LEU A 198 3.26 -14.13 -5.83
N GLU A 199 3.36 -12.81 -5.78
CA GLU A 199 2.45 -11.93 -5.02
C GLU A 199 1.14 -11.67 -5.78
N ARG A 200 1.16 -11.68 -7.13
CA ARG A 200 -0.01 -11.40 -7.96
C ARG A 200 -1.05 -12.52 -7.90
N TRP A 201 -2.07 -12.36 -7.06
CA TRP A 201 -3.20 -13.28 -6.95
C TRP A 201 -3.80 -13.64 -8.32
N GLN A 202 -4.20 -14.90 -8.45
CA GLN A 202 -4.78 -15.43 -9.68
C GLN A 202 -6.17 -14.84 -9.97
N LEU A 203 -6.97 -14.61 -8.93
CA LEU A 203 -8.37 -14.16 -8.97
C LEU A 203 -8.61 -13.03 -7.92
N PRO A 204 -9.65 -12.19 -8.08
CA PRO A 204 -9.93 -11.08 -7.15
C PRO A 204 -10.39 -11.56 -5.76
N SER A 205 -10.26 -10.68 -4.76
CA SER A 205 -10.87 -10.87 -3.43
C SER A 205 -12.39 -10.73 -3.51
N PHE A 206 -13.11 -11.40 -2.61
CA PHE A 206 -14.57 -11.31 -2.49
C PHE A 206 -15.04 -9.86 -2.32
N SER A 207 -14.44 -9.10 -1.41
CA SER A 207 -14.79 -7.69 -1.14
C SER A 207 -14.71 -6.80 -2.39
N LYS A 208 -13.77 -7.07 -3.32
CA LYS A 208 -13.64 -6.34 -4.60
C LYS A 208 -14.65 -6.77 -5.66
N LEU A 209 -15.30 -7.93 -5.50
CA LEU A 209 -16.44 -8.35 -6.30
C LEU A 209 -17.74 -7.73 -5.74
N VAL A 210 -17.93 -7.77 -4.41
CA VAL A 210 -19.07 -7.13 -3.71
C VAL A 210 -19.16 -5.65 -4.03
N GLN A 211 -18.04 -4.91 -3.93
CA GLN A 211 -17.93 -3.48 -4.33
C GLN A 211 -18.21 -3.20 -5.83
N SER A 212 -18.47 -4.23 -6.63
CA SER A 212 -18.79 -4.12 -8.05
C SER A 212 -20.11 -4.79 -8.45
N ASP A 213 -20.85 -5.36 -7.49
CA ASP A 213 -22.09 -6.09 -7.78
C ASP A 213 -23.33 -5.20 -7.55
N PRO A 214 -24.12 -4.89 -8.59
CA PRO A 214 -25.22 -3.91 -8.53
C PRO A 214 -26.48 -4.42 -7.81
N TRP A 215 -26.38 -5.47 -6.99
CA TRP A 215 -27.46 -6.07 -6.21
C TRP A 215 -27.23 -6.06 -4.70
N VAL A 216 -26.07 -5.59 -4.23
CA VAL A 216 -25.82 -5.34 -2.81
C VAL A 216 -26.63 -4.10 -2.38
N PRO A 217 -27.42 -4.16 -1.29
CA PRO A 217 -28.10 -2.97 -0.76
C PRO A 217 -27.09 -1.96 -0.19
N ASP A 218 -27.26 -0.68 -0.53
CA ASP A 218 -26.53 0.42 0.12
C ASP A 218 -27.14 0.69 1.51
N ASP A 219 -26.52 0.20 2.58
CA ASP A 219 -26.91 0.50 3.97
C ASP A 219 -26.65 1.99 4.31
N THR A 220 -27.63 2.84 3.99
CA THR A 220 -27.62 4.30 4.22
C THR A 220 -29.01 4.82 4.61
N ASP A 221 -29.57 4.28 5.69
CA ASP A 221 -30.88 4.70 6.20
C ASP A 221 -30.77 5.90 7.16
N GLU A 222 -30.66 7.12 6.61
CA GLU A 222 -30.95 8.36 7.35
C GLU A 222 -31.82 9.34 6.52
N ASP A 223 -33.12 9.08 6.55
CA ASP A 223 -34.28 9.96 6.40
C ASP A 223 -34.43 10.88 5.15
N THR A 224 -35.09 10.31 4.14
CA THR A 224 -36.08 10.93 3.24
C THR A 224 -35.91 12.40 2.77
N ASN A 225 -35.52 12.58 1.48
CA ASN A 225 -36.47 13.05 0.45
C ASN A 225 -35.95 13.08 -1.01
N SER A 226 -36.84 12.70 -1.94
CA SER A 226 -36.99 13.29 -3.30
C SER A 226 -36.12 12.88 -4.52
N THR A 227 -35.49 11.70 -4.57
CA THR A 227 -34.88 11.19 -5.84
C THR A 227 -35.68 10.07 -6.54
N LEU A 228 -36.70 9.48 -5.89
CA LEU A 228 -37.48 8.34 -6.40
C LEU A 228 -38.53 8.69 -7.48
N ALA A 229 -38.16 9.49 -8.48
CA ALA A 229 -39.06 9.95 -9.55
C ALA A 229 -38.48 9.89 -10.98
N ILE A 230 -37.15 9.99 -11.14
CA ILE A 230 -36.52 10.21 -12.46
C ILE A 230 -36.09 8.88 -13.13
N ALA A 231 -35.50 7.95 -12.39
CA ALA A 231 -34.99 6.68 -12.94
C ALA A 231 -36.08 5.82 -13.61
N VAL A 232 -37.27 5.74 -12.99
CA VAL A 232 -38.41 4.97 -13.51
C VAL A 232 -38.97 5.57 -14.81
N TYR A 233 -38.92 6.90 -14.96
CA TYR A 233 -39.42 7.58 -16.16
C TYR A 233 -38.49 7.33 -17.37
N CYS A 234 -37.18 7.42 -17.17
CA CYS A 234 -36.18 7.16 -18.22
C CYS A 234 -36.23 5.71 -18.73
N ARG A 235 -36.39 4.72 -17.84
CA ARG A 235 -36.45 3.29 -18.20
C ARG A 235 -37.63 2.97 -19.12
N ASN A 236 -38.82 3.50 -18.80
CA ASN A 236 -40.03 3.25 -19.58
C ASN A 236 -40.09 4.05 -20.89
N TRP A 237 -39.42 5.22 -20.96
CA TRP A 237 -39.36 6.03 -22.19
C TRP A 237 -38.54 5.39 -23.32
N ILE A 238 -37.46 4.68 -22.97
CA ILE A 238 -36.58 4.01 -23.95
C ILE A 238 -37.22 2.73 -24.49
N LEU A 239 -37.78 1.90 -23.61
CA LEU A 239 -38.38 0.60 -23.99
C LEU A 239 -39.66 0.76 -24.84
N ALA A 240 -40.36 1.88 -24.73
CA ALA A 240 -41.53 2.19 -25.56
C ALA A 240 -41.21 2.63 -27.00
N ARG A 241 -39.92 2.78 -27.38
CA ARG A 241 -39.53 3.52 -28.60
C ARG A 241 -38.65 2.78 -29.62
N LEU A 242 -38.34 1.51 -29.38
CA LEU A 242 -37.48 0.66 -30.26
C LEU A 242 -38.24 -0.55 -30.84
N GLY A 243 -39.52 -0.38 -31.18
CA GLY A 243 -40.43 -1.47 -31.55
C GLY A 243 -40.13 -2.17 -32.89
N VAL A 244 -39.25 -3.17 -32.87
CA VAL A 244 -39.10 -4.22 -33.90
C VAL A 244 -38.85 -5.56 -33.18
N SER A 245 -39.53 -6.63 -33.60
CA SER A 245 -39.47 -7.95 -32.94
C SER A 245 -38.50 -8.95 -33.61
N LEU A 246 -38.03 -9.92 -32.83
CA LEU A 246 -37.31 -11.10 -33.31
C LEU A 246 -38.18 -11.95 -34.27
N SER A 247 -37.75 -12.12 -35.52
CA SER A 247 -38.01 -13.35 -36.31
C SER A 247 -37.18 -13.40 -37.63
N SER A 248 -36.66 -14.58 -37.98
CA SER A 248 -36.18 -14.97 -39.33
C SER A 248 -34.86 -14.29 -39.81
N ILE A 249 -33.98 -14.84 -40.67
CA ILE A 249 -33.94 -16.04 -41.55
C ILE A 249 -32.56 -16.76 -41.43
N TYR A 250 -32.47 -18.04 -41.84
CA TYR A 250 -31.27 -18.93 -41.83
C TYR A 250 -30.49 -18.97 -43.17
N THR A 251 -29.37 -19.73 -43.23
CA THR A 251 -28.56 -20.12 -44.45
C THR A 251 -27.74 -18.99 -45.12
N ALA A 252 -26.58 -19.21 -45.78
CA ALA A 252 -25.85 -20.44 -46.17
C ALA A 252 -24.30 -20.26 -46.20
N MET A 253 -23.55 -21.34 -46.44
CA MET A 253 -22.06 -21.38 -46.53
C MET A 253 -21.54 -21.33 -47.98
N ALA A 254 -20.32 -20.80 -48.23
CA ALA A 254 -19.25 -21.35 -49.10
C ALA A 254 -18.15 -20.32 -49.51
N SER A 255 -16.92 -20.81 -49.74
CA SER A 255 -15.73 -20.12 -50.33
C SER A 255 -15.47 -20.67 -51.77
N PRO A 256 -14.41 -20.31 -52.55
CA PRO A 256 -13.34 -19.29 -52.42
C PRO A 256 -13.14 -18.41 -53.72
N PRO A 257 -12.09 -17.55 -53.84
CA PRO A 257 -11.90 -16.62 -54.99
C PRO A 257 -10.61 -16.81 -55.84
N GLU A 258 -10.58 -16.33 -57.10
CA GLU A 258 -9.30 -15.99 -57.80
C GLU A 258 -9.36 -14.86 -58.90
N LYS A 259 -8.29 -14.69 -59.71
CA LYS A 259 -7.83 -13.49 -60.50
C LYS A 259 -8.11 -13.65 -62.03
N PRO A 260 -7.65 -12.82 -63.06
CA PRO A 260 -6.53 -11.83 -63.11
C PRO A 260 -6.50 -10.62 -64.14
N LYS A 261 -5.44 -9.77 -64.02
CA LYS A 261 -4.59 -9.04 -65.04
C LYS A 261 -5.11 -7.95 -66.06
N LEU A 262 -4.48 -6.74 -65.96
CA LEU A 262 -3.64 -5.94 -66.95
C LEU A 262 -4.03 -5.80 -68.46
N PRO A 263 -3.80 -4.63 -69.14
CA PRO A 263 -2.45 -4.09 -69.48
C PRO A 263 -2.28 -2.52 -69.55
N SER A 264 -1.29 -2.00 -70.31
CA SER A 264 -0.82 -0.58 -70.49
C SER A 264 -0.34 -0.35 -71.97
N PRO A 265 0.51 0.63 -72.47
CA PRO A 265 1.47 1.61 -71.86
C PRO A 265 1.69 3.02 -72.56
N SER A 266 2.69 3.81 -72.09
CA SER A 266 3.66 4.69 -72.87
C SER A 266 3.25 5.98 -73.64
N PRO A 267 4.19 6.91 -74.03
CA PRO A 267 5.57 7.20 -73.56
C PRO A 267 5.84 8.72 -73.17
N PRO A 268 6.78 9.52 -73.74
CA PRO A 268 7.81 10.30 -73.00
C PRO A 268 7.66 11.84 -73.20
N PRO A 269 8.64 12.76 -73.00
CA PRO A 269 10.04 12.71 -72.50
C PRO A 269 10.22 13.62 -71.23
N ALA A 270 11.37 14.19 -70.79
CA ALA A 270 12.73 14.36 -71.33
C ALA A 270 13.82 14.41 -70.21
N LEU A 271 15.02 14.96 -70.50
CA LEU A 271 16.21 14.96 -69.62
C LEU A 271 16.64 16.38 -69.18
N THR A 272 17.26 16.47 -68.00
CA THR A 272 18.59 17.10 -67.83
C THR A 272 19.37 16.36 -66.74
N THR A 273 20.70 16.30 -66.86
CA THR A 273 21.55 15.47 -65.99
C THR A 273 22.64 16.29 -65.28
N ARG A 274 22.81 16.05 -63.98
CA ARG A 274 24.14 16.12 -63.35
C ARG A 274 24.20 15.22 -62.11
N ALA A 275 25.18 14.34 -62.06
CA ALA A 275 25.39 13.41 -60.96
C ALA A 275 26.40 13.96 -59.95
N LEU A 276 26.23 13.61 -58.68
CA LEU A 276 27.33 13.44 -57.73
C LEU A 276 26.92 12.48 -56.61
N ILE A 277 27.82 11.55 -56.29
CA ILE A 277 27.56 10.39 -55.41
C ILE A 277 27.88 10.74 -53.95
N SER A 278 27.43 9.89 -53.01
CA SER A 278 27.73 9.89 -51.56
C SER A 278 26.92 10.84 -50.65
N LYS A 279 25.64 10.50 -50.42
CA LYS A 279 24.86 10.99 -49.27
C LYS A 279 24.55 10.00 -48.12
N PRO A 280 24.46 8.67 -48.27
CA PRO A 280 23.96 7.82 -47.17
C PRO A 280 24.90 7.78 -45.95
N LYS A 281 26.23 7.71 -46.16
CA LYS A 281 27.20 7.71 -45.05
C LYS A 281 27.22 9.02 -44.26
N ARG A 282 26.93 10.17 -44.89
CA ARG A 282 26.83 11.47 -44.18
C ARG A 282 25.55 11.59 -43.36
N ILE A 283 24.43 11.04 -43.83
CA ILE A 283 23.18 10.99 -43.05
C ILE A 283 23.32 10.02 -41.89
N LEU A 284 23.94 8.84 -42.09
CA LEU A 284 24.17 7.89 -41.00
C LEU A 284 25.14 8.45 -39.95
N LEU A 285 26.22 9.12 -40.37
CA LEU A 285 27.15 9.77 -39.45
C LEU A 285 26.51 10.98 -38.74
N ALA A 286 25.64 11.74 -39.40
CA ALA A 286 24.88 12.83 -38.77
C ALA A 286 23.86 12.30 -37.75
N LEU A 287 23.15 11.20 -38.05
CA LEU A 287 22.23 10.57 -37.10
C LEU A 287 22.98 9.93 -35.92
N PHE A 288 24.13 9.31 -36.15
CA PHE A 288 24.97 8.78 -35.07
C PHE A 288 25.61 9.91 -34.25
N ALA A 289 26.01 11.01 -34.88
CA ALA A 289 26.50 12.20 -34.20
C ALA A 289 25.38 12.94 -33.43
N VAL A 290 24.14 12.93 -33.92
CA VAL A 290 22.98 13.47 -33.18
C VAL A 290 22.59 12.54 -32.03
N ALA A 291 22.57 11.23 -32.21
CA ALA A 291 22.32 10.28 -31.12
C ALA A 291 23.42 10.31 -30.06
N ALA A 292 24.69 10.38 -30.47
CA ALA A 292 25.83 10.55 -29.58
C ALA A 292 25.88 11.95 -28.95
N TYR A 293 25.46 13.01 -29.65
CA TYR A 293 25.31 14.35 -29.08
C TYR A 293 24.14 14.39 -28.11
N ILE A 294 23.02 13.70 -28.35
CA ILE A 294 21.90 13.60 -27.40
C ILE A 294 22.33 12.80 -26.15
N ALA A 295 22.97 11.64 -26.32
CA ALA A 295 23.47 10.85 -25.19
C ALA A 295 24.55 11.61 -24.40
N TRP A 296 25.53 12.21 -25.10
CA TRP A 296 26.54 13.07 -24.49
C TRP A 296 25.91 14.32 -23.88
N SER A 297 24.86 14.89 -24.47
CA SER A 297 24.11 15.99 -23.87
C SER A 297 23.42 15.54 -22.60
N PHE A 298 22.74 14.39 -22.53
CA PHE A 298 22.14 13.94 -21.26
C PHE A 298 23.22 13.67 -20.19
N SER A 299 24.27 12.91 -20.50
CA SER A 299 25.36 12.65 -19.54
C SER A 299 26.16 13.91 -19.15
N ALA A 300 26.37 14.83 -20.09
CA ALA A 300 27.03 16.10 -19.81
C ALA A 300 26.07 17.09 -19.16
N TRP A 301 24.76 17.03 -19.35
CA TRP A 301 23.80 17.93 -18.70
C TRP A 301 23.71 17.60 -17.22
N GLU A 302 23.68 16.33 -16.82
CA GLU A 302 23.83 15.98 -15.39
C GLU A 302 25.19 16.44 -14.84
N ALA A 303 26.30 16.13 -15.52
CA ALA A 303 27.64 16.56 -15.08
C ALA A 303 27.84 18.09 -15.12
N ILE A 304 27.06 18.84 -15.91
CA ILE A 304 27.05 20.31 -15.97
C ILE A 304 26.15 20.86 -14.87
N LEU A 305 24.98 20.27 -14.60
CA LEU A 305 24.13 20.64 -13.46
C LEU A 305 24.88 20.46 -12.13
N GLU A 306 25.68 19.40 -11.98
CA GLU A 306 26.59 19.21 -10.86
C GLU A 306 27.73 20.25 -10.82
N ARG A 307 28.36 20.55 -11.97
CA ARG A 307 29.57 21.41 -12.02
C ARG A 307 29.31 22.91 -12.12
N THR A 308 28.11 23.33 -12.47
CA THR A 308 27.74 24.76 -12.60
C THR A 308 27.06 25.33 -11.36
N SER A 309 26.74 24.48 -10.38
CA SER A 309 25.91 24.85 -9.21
C SER A 309 24.50 25.35 -9.58
N ILE A 310 23.99 24.97 -10.76
CA ILE A 310 22.62 25.24 -11.22
C ILE A 310 21.74 24.01 -10.98
N ARG A 311 21.74 23.49 -9.75
CA ARG A 311 20.50 22.97 -9.17
C ARG A 311 19.85 24.14 -8.41
N PRO A 312 18.53 24.36 -8.47
CA PRO A 312 17.89 25.23 -7.50
C PRO A 312 18.22 24.73 -6.09
N GLN A 313 18.24 25.62 -5.09
CA GLN A 313 18.49 25.25 -3.70
C GLN A 313 17.28 24.48 -3.17
N LEU A 314 17.22 23.18 -3.51
CA LEU A 314 16.19 22.26 -3.08
C LEU A 314 16.16 22.22 -1.56
N ARG A 315 14.94 22.31 -1.03
CA ARG A 315 14.68 22.51 0.38
C ARG A 315 15.07 21.25 1.17
N PRO A 316 15.89 21.36 2.23
CA PRO A 316 16.19 20.23 3.10
C PRO A 316 14.93 19.50 3.57
N VAL A 317 14.96 18.17 3.51
CA VAL A 317 13.89 17.32 4.02
C VAL A 317 14.35 16.63 5.29
N MET A 318 13.56 16.75 6.36
CA MET A 318 13.78 16.08 7.63
C MET A 318 12.71 15.00 7.83
N VAL A 319 13.09 13.73 7.67
CA VAL A 319 12.17 12.60 7.84
C VAL A 319 12.25 12.11 9.29
N LEU A 320 11.11 12.08 9.97
CA LEU A 320 11.02 11.75 11.38
C LEU A 320 10.43 10.35 11.53
N VAL A 321 11.29 9.34 11.58
CA VAL A 321 10.93 7.93 11.77
C VAL A 321 10.72 7.67 13.26
N GLY A 322 9.57 7.11 13.65
CA GLY A 322 9.38 6.68 15.03
C GLY A 322 8.00 6.12 15.36
N ASP A 323 7.76 5.95 16.66
CA ASP A 323 6.52 5.38 17.20
C ASP A 323 5.46 6.45 17.54
N SER A 324 4.58 6.16 18.50
CA SER A 324 3.56 7.07 19.02
C SER A 324 4.12 8.36 19.63
N LEU A 325 5.40 8.38 20.04
CA LEU A 325 6.11 9.59 20.47
C LEU A 325 6.36 10.56 19.31
N THR A 326 6.54 10.04 18.10
CA THR A 326 6.61 10.82 16.86
C THR A 326 5.22 11.13 16.32
N GLU A 327 4.28 10.17 16.33
CA GLU A 327 2.91 10.38 15.84
C GLU A 327 2.19 11.49 16.65
N LYS A 328 2.19 11.40 17.99
CA LYS A 328 1.60 12.43 18.87
C LYS A 328 2.40 13.74 18.88
N GLY A 329 3.64 13.73 18.38
CA GLY A 329 4.44 14.92 18.13
C GLY A 329 3.81 15.87 17.10
N THR A 330 2.82 15.41 16.32
CA THR A 330 2.02 16.24 15.39
C THR A 330 0.82 16.95 16.06
N MET A 331 0.62 16.84 17.38
CA MET A 331 -0.55 17.41 18.06
C MET A 331 -0.34 18.88 18.49
N PRO A 332 -0.97 19.89 17.83
CA PRO A 332 -0.79 21.30 18.20
C PRO A 332 -1.25 21.62 19.61
N LYS A 333 -2.34 20.99 20.08
CA LYS A 333 -2.89 21.14 21.45
C LYS A 333 -1.89 20.89 22.58
N ASN A 334 -0.85 20.08 22.30
CA ASN A 334 0.19 19.68 23.24
C ASN A 334 1.55 20.32 22.88
N ASN A 335 1.60 21.39 22.08
CA ASN A 335 2.83 21.91 21.45
C ASN A 335 3.71 20.77 20.89
N GLY A 336 3.10 19.81 20.17
CA GLY A 336 3.79 18.60 19.73
C GLY A 336 5.10 18.92 19.02
N TRP A 337 6.18 18.21 19.36
CA TRP A 337 7.54 18.59 18.95
C TRP A 337 7.74 18.64 17.43
N VAL A 338 7.04 17.79 16.66
CA VAL A 338 7.01 17.85 15.19
C VAL A 338 6.32 19.13 14.72
N THR A 339 5.17 19.45 15.31
CA THR A 339 4.45 20.71 15.05
C THR A 339 5.30 21.96 15.33
N LEU A 340 6.18 21.92 16.34
CA LEU A 340 7.14 23.01 16.61
C LEU A 340 8.22 23.11 15.52
N LEU A 341 8.78 21.98 15.06
CA LEU A 341 9.71 21.97 13.91
C LEU A 341 9.02 22.46 12.62
N GLN A 342 7.79 22.02 12.37
CA GLN A 342 6.98 22.43 11.21
C GLN A 342 6.60 23.92 11.27
N SER A 343 6.29 24.45 12.46
CA SER A 343 6.12 25.89 12.71
C SER A 343 7.39 26.66 12.34
N ASP A 344 8.52 26.30 12.93
CA ASP A 344 9.67 27.21 12.96
C ASP A 344 10.49 27.15 11.66
N TYR A 345 10.54 25.97 11.04
CA TYR A 345 11.22 25.76 9.76
C TYR A 345 10.30 25.87 8.53
N ARG A 346 9.10 26.45 8.69
CA ARG A 346 8.09 26.62 7.62
C ARG A 346 8.55 27.37 6.36
N ARG A 347 9.71 28.04 6.40
CA ARG A 347 10.33 28.76 5.25
C ARG A 347 11.68 28.20 4.79
N SER A 348 12.12 27.07 5.36
CA SER A 348 13.48 26.54 5.16
C SER A 348 13.60 25.01 5.09
N VAL A 349 12.67 24.24 5.68
CA VAL A 349 12.74 22.76 5.74
C VAL A 349 11.37 22.16 5.42
N ASN A 350 11.34 21.00 4.77
CA ASN A 350 10.15 20.13 4.73
C ASN A 350 10.29 19.09 5.85
N VAL A 351 9.42 19.14 6.87
CA VAL A 351 9.49 18.23 8.03
C VAL A 351 8.39 17.18 7.89
N VAL A 352 8.79 15.94 7.67
CA VAL A 352 7.97 14.82 7.18
C VAL A 352 7.83 13.76 8.28
N PRO A 353 6.71 13.71 9.03
CA PRO A 353 6.50 12.72 10.07
C PRO A 353 6.17 11.34 9.49
N ARG A 354 6.93 10.33 9.91
CA ARG A 354 6.61 8.92 9.77
C ARG A 354 6.60 8.32 11.18
N GLY A 355 5.63 8.79 11.96
CA GLY A 355 5.33 8.31 13.31
C GLY A 355 4.19 7.31 13.26
N LEU A 356 4.40 6.08 13.73
CA LEU A 356 3.44 4.99 13.66
C LEU A 356 3.09 4.51 15.07
N SER A 357 1.90 4.87 15.58
CA SER A 357 1.52 4.54 16.96
C SER A 357 1.52 3.03 17.24
N GLY A 358 2.10 2.64 18.38
CA GLY A 358 2.23 1.24 18.82
C GLY A 358 3.33 0.42 18.12
N TYR A 359 4.00 0.93 17.08
CA TYR A 359 5.03 0.17 16.38
C TYR A 359 6.29 -0.03 17.23
N ASN A 360 6.83 -1.25 17.18
CA ASN A 360 8.18 -1.58 17.63
C ASN A 360 9.16 -1.62 16.43
N THR A 361 10.45 -1.79 16.68
CA THR A 361 11.47 -1.82 15.59
C THR A 361 11.25 -2.93 14.56
N LYS A 362 10.64 -4.06 14.94
CA LYS A 362 10.36 -5.18 14.03
C LYS A 362 9.24 -4.83 13.03
N TRP A 363 8.10 -4.32 13.50
CA TRP A 363 7.01 -3.91 12.62
C TRP A 363 7.42 -2.71 11.76
N TYR A 364 8.27 -1.83 12.30
CA TYR A 364 8.83 -0.73 11.52
C TYR A 364 9.72 -1.23 10.36
N LEU A 365 10.58 -2.22 10.59
CA LEU A 365 11.35 -2.86 9.52
C LEU A 365 10.47 -3.58 8.50
N LYS A 366 9.43 -4.31 8.93
CA LYS A 366 8.59 -5.13 8.04
C LYS A 366 7.65 -4.30 7.15
N TYR A 367 7.16 -3.16 7.64
CA TYR A 367 6.09 -2.40 6.97
C TYR A 367 6.38 -0.89 6.82
N GLY A 368 7.05 -0.28 7.80
CA GLY A 368 7.44 1.13 7.75
C GLY A 368 8.52 1.42 6.71
N VAL A 369 9.60 0.63 6.72
CA VAL A 369 10.75 0.80 5.82
C VAL A 369 10.40 0.59 4.34
N PRO A 370 9.67 -0.46 3.91
CA PRO A 370 9.35 -0.64 2.49
C PRO A 370 8.48 0.49 1.91
N SER A 371 7.56 1.03 2.71
CA SER A 371 6.70 2.15 2.30
C SER A 371 7.52 3.44 2.10
N ILE A 372 8.39 3.77 3.07
CA ILE A 372 9.30 4.93 2.97
C ILE A 372 10.33 4.74 1.85
N GLN A 373 10.79 3.50 1.62
CA GLN A 373 11.63 3.17 0.47
C GLN A 373 10.88 3.40 -0.84
N GLY A 374 9.60 3.06 -0.91
CA GLY A 374 8.72 3.37 -2.06
C GLY A 374 8.60 4.87 -2.29
N GLU A 375 8.33 5.65 -1.24
CA GLU A 375 8.27 7.12 -1.28
C GLU A 375 9.58 7.72 -1.81
N ILE A 376 10.74 7.30 -1.30
CA ILE A 376 12.04 7.81 -1.73
C ILE A 376 12.41 7.32 -3.15
N SER A 377 12.12 6.06 -3.49
CA SER A 377 12.47 5.48 -4.80
C SER A 377 11.59 5.96 -5.95
N SER A 378 10.34 6.36 -5.65
CA SER A 378 9.47 7.10 -6.58
C SER A 378 9.73 8.60 -6.58
N GLY A 379 10.63 9.07 -5.72
CA GLY A 379 11.06 10.47 -5.65
C GLY A 379 10.05 11.40 -4.98
N VAL A 380 9.16 10.94 -4.10
CA VAL A 380 8.21 11.82 -3.37
C VAL A 380 8.93 12.91 -2.57
N TYR A 381 10.11 12.58 -2.03
CA TYR A 381 11.06 13.52 -1.43
C TYR A 381 12.49 12.93 -1.38
N MET A 382 13.50 13.77 -1.15
CA MET A 382 14.89 13.35 -0.93
C MET A 382 15.38 13.74 0.49
N PRO A 383 15.60 12.79 1.42
CA PRO A 383 16.00 13.11 2.79
C PRO A 383 17.36 13.82 2.89
N THR A 384 17.45 14.79 3.80
CA THR A 384 18.71 15.46 4.21
C THR A 384 19.10 15.09 5.64
N LEU A 385 18.10 14.87 6.50
CA LEU A 385 18.27 14.33 7.86
C LEU A 385 17.15 13.32 8.12
N ILE A 386 17.49 12.19 8.74
CA ILE A 386 16.55 11.17 9.20
C ILE A 386 16.76 10.98 10.71
N THR A 387 15.72 11.23 11.50
CA THR A 387 15.74 10.88 12.94
C THR A 387 15.06 9.54 13.13
N ILE A 388 15.65 8.62 13.89
CA ILE A 388 15.03 7.33 14.24
C ILE A 388 14.77 7.31 15.75
N TRP A 389 13.50 7.38 16.14
CA TRP A 389 13.04 7.33 17.52
C TRP A 389 12.07 6.16 17.73
N LEU A 390 12.63 4.99 18.02
CA LEU A 390 11.93 3.74 18.30
C LEU A 390 12.50 3.14 19.59
N GLY A 391 11.87 2.08 20.09
CA GLY A 391 12.33 1.36 21.27
C GLY A 391 11.49 1.57 22.53
N ALA A 392 10.51 2.48 22.55
CA ALA A 392 9.62 2.64 23.69
C ALA A 392 8.64 1.47 23.83
N ASN A 393 8.11 1.01 22.68
CA ASN A 393 7.25 -0.16 22.57
C ASN A 393 8.05 -1.47 22.68
N ASP A 394 9.25 -1.54 22.08
CA ASP A 394 10.20 -2.64 22.26
C ASP A 394 10.56 -2.86 23.75
N ALA A 395 10.65 -1.77 24.52
CA ALA A 395 10.87 -1.76 25.96
C ALA A 395 9.62 -2.00 26.83
N ALA A 396 8.50 -2.46 26.24
CA ALA A 396 7.41 -3.06 26.99
C ALA A 396 7.92 -4.21 27.88
N LEU A 397 7.22 -4.50 28.97
CA LEU A 397 7.55 -5.62 29.84
C LEU A 397 7.06 -6.94 29.21
N PRO A 398 7.90 -8.00 29.16
CA PRO A 398 7.53 -9.30 28.59
C PRO A 398 6.49 -10.05 29.44
N ASN A 399 6.14 -9.53 30.61
CA ASN A 399 5.03 -9.96 31.47
C ASN A 399 4.05 -8.80 31.77
N GLY A 400 4.00 -7.80 30.89
CA GLY A 400 3.17 -6.61 31.02
C GLY A 400 1.91 -6.65 30.16
N THR A 401 1.03 -5.66 30.33
CA THR A 401 -0.20 -5.52 29.53
C THR A 401 0.04 -5.21 28.04
N ALA A 402 1.26 -4.81 27.67
CA ALA A 402 1.70 -4.54 26.30
C ALA A 402 2.71 -5.59 25.77
N MET A 403 2.72 -6.82 26.30
CA MET A 403 3.77 -7.82 26.01
C MET A 403 3.96 -8.14 24.51
N ALA A 404 2.93 -8.02 23.67
CA ALA A 404 3.02 -8.21 22.22
C ALA A 404 3.91 -7.17 21.50
N GLN A 405 4.15 -6.01 22.11
CA GLN A 405 5.05 -4.99 21.57
C GLN A 405 6.53 -5.26 21.89
N HIS A 406 6.83 -6.15 22.86
CA HIS A 406 8.17 -6.41 23.36
C HIS A 406 9.08 -7.04 22.28
N VAL A 407 10.24 -6.42 22.04
CA VAL A 407 11.28 -6.97 21.15
C VAL A 407 12.53 -7.20 21.99
N PRO A 408 13.02 -8.44 22.19
CA PRO A 408 14.17 -8.71 23.06
C PRO A 408 15.39 -7.84 22.73
N VAL A 409 16.06 -7.31 23.76
CA VAL A 409 17.08 -6.23 23.63
C VAL A 409 18.18 -6.48 22.59
N GLU A 410 18.66 -7.71 22.42
CA GLU A 410 19.68 -8.00 21.40
C GLU A 410 19.08 -7.99 19.98
N SER A 411 17.82 -8.42 19.79
CA SER A 411 17.12 -8.26 18.51
C SER A 411 16.69 -6.82 18.26
N TYR A 412 16.45 -6.01 19.29
CA TYR A 412 16.34 -4.55 19.13
C TYR A 412 17.65 -3.93 18.62
N LYS A 413 18.81 -4.38 19.12
CA LYS A 413 20.13 -3.95 18.57
C LYS A 413 20.31 -4.39 17.11
N GLU A 414 19.97 -5.64 16.78
CA GLU A 414 19.98 -6.16 15.40
C GLU A 414 19.08 -5.30 14.50
N ASN A 415 17.86 -4.99 14.95
CA ASN A 415 16.90 -4.17 14.22
C ASN A 415 17.38 -2.73 14.03
N LEU A 416 18.00 -2.10 15.02
CA LEU A 416 18.59 -0.75 14.87
C LEU A 416 19.69 -0.72 13.78
N VAL A 417 20.50 -1.77 13.70
CA VAL A 417 21.51 -1.90 12.62
C VAL A 417 20.83 -2.03 11.26
N LEU A 418 19.78 -2.87 11.14
CA LEU A 418 19.03 -3.04 9.89
C LEU A 418 18.29 -1.76 9.47
N LEU A 419 17.70 -1.02 10.41
CA LEU A 419 17.04 0.27 10.15
C LEU A 419 18.05 1.28 9.60
N VAL A 420 19.19 1.44 10.27
CA VAL A 420 20.26 2.34 9.82
C VAL A 420 20.77 1.94 8.43
N LEU A 421 21.09 0.66 8.20
CA LEU A 421 21.58 0.21 6.89
C LEU A 421 20.55 0.42 5.78
N SER A 422 19.26 0.23 6.07
CA SER A 422 18.17 0.48 5.11
C SER A 422 18.13 1.96 4.72
N PHE A 423 18.13 2.86 5.71
CA PHE A 423 18.10 4.32 5.46
C PHE A 423 19.38 4.83 4.79
N GLN A 424 20.57 4.31 5.15
CA GLN A 424 21.83 4.61 4.45
C GLN A 424 21.84 4.10 3.00
N THR A 425 21.13 3.02 2.70
CA THR A 425 21.06 2.47 1.32
C THR A 425 20.12 3.28 0.43
N MET A 426 18.97 3.71 0.94
CA MET A 426 17.99 4.51 0.16
C MET A 426 18.30 6.02 0.12
N ALA A 427 19.03 6.54 1.11
CA ALA A 427 19.36 7.97 1.22
C ALA A 427 20.83 8.16 1.70
N PRO A 428 21.83 7.82 0.87
CA PRO A 428 23.24 7.77 1.28
C PRO A 428 23.84 9.12 1.70
N ASP A 429 23.30 10.24 1.19
CA ASP A 429 23.73 11.60 1.54
C ASP A 429 23.01 12.17 2.79
N ALA A 430 22.05 11.44 3.38
CA ALA A 430 21.29 11.90 4.52
C ALA A 430 22.03 11.67 5.84
N GLY A 431 22.03 12.68 6.71
CA GLY A 431 22.42 12.49 8.11
C GLY A 431 21.44 11.56 8.84
N ILE A 432 21.92 10.71 9.74
CA ILE A 432 21.06 9.86 10.59
C ILE A 432 21.34 10.13 12.06
N LEU A 433 20.27 10.43 12.81
CA LEU A 433 20.30 10.67 14.26
C LEU A 433 19.44 9.63 14.97
N LEU A 434 20.04 8.82 15.84
CA LEU A 434 19.27 7.93 16.73
C LEU A 434 18.77 8.73 17.95
N ILE A 435 17.60 8.39 18.48
CA ILE A 435 17.04 8.99 19.69
C ILE A 435 16.63 7.86 20.64
N THR A 436 17.02 7.95 21.93
CA THR A 436 16.74 6.88 22.89
C THR A 436 15.29 6.89 23.40
N PRO A 437 14.72 5.73 23.77
CA PRO A 437 13.43 5.66 24.45
C PRO A 437 13.42 6.55 25.71
N PRO A 438 12.40 7.39 25.93
CA PRO A 438 12.40 8.37 27.01
C PRO A 438 12.24 7.76 28.40
N TYR A 439 12.31 8.61 29.43
CA TYR A 439 11.89 8.27 30.79
C TYR A 439 10.42 7.77 30.84
N VAL A 440 10.15 6.82 31.73
CA VAL A 440 8.81 6.26 32.01
C VAL A 440 8.47 6.51 33.48
N ASP A 441 7.26 6.98 33.79
CA ASP A 441 6.86 7.15 35.20
C ASP A 441 6.22 5.87 35.76
N ASP A 442 7.03 5.08 36.47
CA ASP A 442 6.62 3.82 37.11
C ASP A 442 5.40 3.96 38.04
N LYS A 443 5.21 5.14 38.67
CA LYS A 443 4.09 5.40 39.60
C LYS A 443 2.80 5.64 38.82
N VAL A 444 2.87 6.32 37.68
CA VAL A 444 1.73 6.48 36.75
C VAL A 444 1.42 5.16 36.04
N GLN A 445 2.44 4.40 35.63
CA GLN A 445 2.26 3.07 35.03
C GLN A 445 1.57 2.09 36.01
N GLN A 446 1.96 2.02 37.29
CA GLN A 446 1.23 1.23 38.29
C GLN A 446 -0.21 1.72 38.51
N LYS A 447 -0.44 3.05 38.46
CA LYS A 447 -1.80 3.62 38.53
C LYS A 447 -2.64 3.23 37.32
N ASN A 448 -2.06 3.12 36.13
CA ASN A 448 -2.72 2.64 34.92
C ASN A 448 -3.03 1.14 35.00
N ALA A 449 -2.07 0.33 35.45
CA ALA A 449 -2.25 -1.12 35.62
C ALA A 449 -3.43 -1.49 36.55
N ARG A 450 -3.74 -0.63 37.54
CA ARG A 450 -4.89 -0.76 38.44
C ARG A 450 -6.26 -0.46 37.82
N LYS A 451 -6.31 0.08 36.60
CA LYS A 451 -7.57 0.31 35.86
C LYS A 451 -8.11 -0.98 35.23
N TYR A 452 -7.22 -1.93 34.92
CA TYR A 452 -7.59 -3.21 34.32
C TYR A 452 -8.28 -4.15 35.33
N LYS A 453 -9.08 -5.08 34.79
CA LYS A 453 -9.80 -6.13 35.51
C LYS A 453 -9.29 -7.50 35.06
N GLY A 454 -9.67 -8.55 35.78
CA GLY A 454 -9.20 -9.92 35.50
C GLY A 454 -7.68 -10.02 35.62
N ASP A 455 -7.09 -10.91 34.83
CA ASP A 455 -5.67 -11.26 34.93
C ASP A 455 -4.74 -10.09 34.54
N LYS A 456 -5.22 -9.17 33.70
CA LYS A 456 -4.50 -7.93 33.31
C LYS A 456 -4.39 -6.88 34.43
N LYS A 457 -5.01 -7.10 35.60
CA LYS A 457 -4.99 -6.17 36.75
C LYS A 457 -3.59 -6.10 37.39
N ASP A 458 -3.13 -4.88 37.71
CA ASP A 458 -1.82 -4.58 38.29
C ASP A 458 -0.59 -5.03 37.43
N MET A 459 -0.81 -5.63 36.25
CA MET A 459 0.20 -5.87 35.21
C MET A 459 0.62 -4.56 34.52
N VAL A 460 1.78 -4.04 34.89
CA VAL A 460 2.40 -2.83 34.32
C VAL A 460 2.87 -3.06 32.87
N ALA A 461 2.62 -2.10 31.98
CA ALA A 461 3.02 -2.19 30.56
C ALA A 461 4.51 -1.89 30.32
N HIS A 462 5.05 -0.79 30.87
CA HIS A 462 6.44 -0.34 30.71
C HIS A 462 7.03 0.09 32.05
N SER A 463 8.36 0.05 32.20
CA SER A 463 9.05 0.62 33.37
C SER A 463 10.30 1.40 32.98
N ASN A 464 10.72 2.35 33.81
CA ASN A 464 11.91 3.16 33.59
C ASN A 464 13.19 2.30 33.56
N THR A 465 13.21 1.23 34.35
CA THR A 465 14.31 0.26 34.37
C THR A 465 14.43 -0.47 33.04
N MET A 466 13.29 -0.87 32.43
CA MET A 466 13.30 -1.50 31.11
C MET A 466 13.66 -0.49 30.03
N ALA A 467 13.01 0.68 29.98
CA ALA A 467 13.36 1.74 29.03
C ALA A 467 14.86 2.10 29.05
N GLY A 468 15.48 2.14 30.24
CA GLY A 468 16.91 2.38 30.39
C GLY A 468 17.82 1.27 29.83
N ILE A 469 17.34 0.01 29.75
CA ILE A 469 18.07 -1.07 29.06
C ILE A 469 18.12 -0.80 27.55
N TYR A 470 16.98 -0.46 26.94
CA TYR A 470 16.87 -0.16 25.51
C TYR A 470 17.55 1.16 25.13
N ALA A 471 17.52 2.17 26.01
CA ALA A 471 18.29 3.40 25.84
C ALA A 471 19.81 3.14 25.80
N ARG A 472 20.34 2.34 26.74
CA ARG A 472 21.76 1.94 26.70
C ARG A 472 22.10 1.12 25.46
N ALA A 473 21.24 0.19 25.05
CA ALA A 473 21.43 -0.57 23.81
C ALA A 473 21.42 0.31 22.55
N CYS A 474 20.58 1.35 22.52
CA CYS A 474 20.56 2.34 21.45
C CYS A 474 21.86 3.17 21.40
N VAL A 475 22.37 3.62 22.54
CA VAL A 475 23.66 4.34 22.64
C VAL A 475 24.83 3.42 22.27
N GLU A 476 24.80 2.15 22.67
CA GLU A 476 25.76 1.12 22.28
C GLU A 476 25.83 0.95 20.75
N MET A 477 24.66 0.84 20.08
CA MET A 477 24.60 0.70 18.62
C MET A 477 24.96 2.00 17.89
N ALA A 478 24.55 3.17 18.36
CA ALA A 478 24.98 4.45 17.80
C ALA A 478 26.51 4.58 17.78
N ASN A 479 27.17 4.31 18.92
CA ASN A 479 28.64 4.33 19.00
C ASN A 479 29.29 3.30 18.06
N LYS A 480 28.73 2.07 17.98
CA LYS A 480 29.22 1.01 17.09
C LYS A 480 29.09 1.38 15.60
N LEU A 481 28.00 2.06 15.23
CA LEU A 481 27.71 2.55 13.87
C LEU A 481 28.35 3.92 13.57
N LYS A 482 28.96 4.56 14.58
CA LYS A 482 29.52 5.93 14.54
C LYS A 482 28.48 7.00 14.18
N LEU A 483 27.23 6.80 14.59
CA LEU A 483 26.16 7.77 14.44
C LEU A 483 25.99 8.62 15.71
N PRO A 484 25.59 9.89 15.59
CA PRO A 484 25.15 10.67 16.74
C PRO A 484 23.87 10.07 17.35
N VAL A 485 23.75 10.19 18.68
CA VAL A 485 22.57 9.78 19.43
C VAL A 485 22.13 10.86 20.42
N LEU A 486 20.83 11.14 20.46
CA LEU A 486 20.18 11.97 21.46
C LEU A 486 19.65 11.08 22.60
N ASP A 487 20.33 11.09 23.75
CA ASP A 487 19.93 10.28 24.90
C ASP A 487 18.88 10.97 25.79
N LEU A 488 17.61 10.90 25.35
CA LEU A 488 16.47 11.42 26.11
C LEU A 488 16.22 10.66 27.42
N HIS A 489 16.57 9.36 27.50
CA HIS A 489 16.45 8.60 28.76
C HIS A 489 17.30 9.24 29.85
N THR A 490 18.60 9.43 29.59
CA THR A 490 19.52 10.07 30.54
C THR A 490 19.15 11.52 30.79
N TYR A 491 18.79 12.29 29.76
CA TYR A 491 18.38 13.69 29.90
C TYR A 491 17.18 13.85 30.84
N PHE A 492 16.08 13.11 30.62
CA PHE A 492 14.91 13.19 31.49
C PHE A 492 15.20 12.61 32.89
N ASN A 493 15.98 11.53 33.02
CA ASN A 493 16.32 10.98 34.34
C ASN A 493 17.17 11.93 35.20
N ASN A 494 17.99 12.79 34.59
CA ASN A 494 18.80 13.80 35.28
C ASN A 494 18.00 15.03 35.76
N MET A 495 16.74 15.20 35.34
CA MET A 495 15.85 16.25 35.88
C MET A 495 15.47 15.97 37.34
N THR A 496 15.03 17.01 38.06
CA THR A 496 14.46 16.82 39.41
C THR A 496 13.19 15.96 39.38
N GLU A 497 12.89 15.24 40.47
CA GLU A 497 11.69 14.38 40.52
C GLU A 497 10.38 15.17 40.35
N TRP A 498 10.38 16.49 40.58
CA TRP A 498 9.24 17.35 40.30
C TRP A 498 9.11 17.64 38.79
N GLU A 499 10.18 18.07 38.13
CA GLU A 499 10.15 18.37 36.69
C GLU A 499 9.84 17.11 35.87
N ARG A 500 10.50 16.00 36.22
CA ARG A 500 10.39 14.71 35.50
C ARG A 500 8.97 14.11 35.54
N LYS A 501 8.20 14.34 36.61
CA LYS A 501 6.77 13.99 36.69
C LYS A 501 5.88 14.88 35.81
N ASN A 502 6.32 16.09 35.51
CA ASN A 502 5.53 17.12 34.83
C ASN A 502 5.87 17.24 33.33
N VAL A 503 6.60 16.27 32.74
CA VAL A 503 6.86 16.21 31.28
C VAL A 503 6.07 15.13 30.54
N LEU A 504 5.42 14.20 31.24
CA LEU A 504 4.61 13.12 30.64
C LEU A 504 3.10 13.37 30.82
N GLU A 505 2.28 12.81 29.93
CA GLU A 505 0.80 12.88 29.98
C GLU A 505 0.20 11.64 30.67
N ASP A 506 0.60 10.45 30.22
CA ASP A 506 0.05 9.16 30.66
C ASP A 506 1.08 8.24 31.36
N GLY A 507 2.30 8.75 31.59
CA GLY A 507 3.43 7.99 32.14
C GLY A 507 4.37 7.40 31.10
N LEU A 508 4.14 7.64 29.80
CA LEU A 508 5.07 7.34 28.71
C LEU A 508 5.17 8.48 27.69
N HIS A 509 4.03 8.99 27.21
CA HIS A 509 4.00 10.00 26.16
C HIS A 509 4.26 11.40 26.70
N LEU A 510 4.92 12.25 25.90
CA LEU A 510 5.24 13.62 26.25
C LEU A 510 3.97 14.50 26.33
N ASN A 511 3.81 15.22 27.43
CA ASN A 511 2.85 16.33 27.52
C ASN A 511 3.45 17.61 26.90
N MET A 512 2.75 18.74 27.02
CA MET A 512 3.21 20.04 26.50
C MET A 512 4.65 20.41 26.93
N ARG A 513 4.99 20.28 28.22
CA ARG A 513 6.33 20.58 28.72
C ARG A 513 7.37 19.58 28.19
N GLY A 514 7.01 18.31 28.08
CA GLY A 514 7.88 17.28 27.50
C GLY A 514 8.21 17.53 26.03
N ASN A 515 7.22 17.90 25.21
CA ASN A 515 7.42 18.19 23.79
C ASN A 515 8.33 19.40 23.57
N ASN A 516 8.15 20.48 24.34
CA ASN A 516 9.03 21.66 24.29
C ASN A 516 10.49 21.29 24.64
N PHE A 517 10.71 20.47 25.67
CA PHE A 517 12.06 19.99 26.00
C PHE A 517 12.65 19.09 24.91
N MET A 518 11.87 18.17 24.32
CA MET A 518 12.33 17.32 23.23
C MET A 518 12.78 18.17 22.03
N TYR A 519 11.93 19.09 21.56
CA TYR A 519 12.25 20.04 20.50
C TYR A 519 13.55 20.81 20.76
N GLN A 520 13.74 21.32 21.99
CA GLN A 520 14.95 22.05 22.37
C GLN A 520 16.21 21.16 22.31
N GLN A 521 16.15 19.95 22.88
CA GLN A 521 17.30 19.03 22.87
C GLN A 521 17.60 18.50 21.46
N LEU A 522 16.58 18.28 20.63
CA LEU A 522 16.75 17.88 19.23
C LEU A 522 17.44 18.99 18.42
N ARG A 523 17.00 20.26 18.53
CA ARG A 523 17.68 21.39 17.89
C ARG A 523 19.16 21.47 18.30
N LEU A 524 19.43 21.52 19.61
CA LEU A 524 20.80 21.59 20.14
C LEU A 524 21.68 20.43 19.64
N LYS A 525 21.10 19.23 19.44
CA LYS A 525 21.82 18.08 18.89
C LYS A 525 22.06 18.18 17.39
N ILE A 526 21.10 18.72 16.63
CA ILE A 526 21.25 18.98 15.19
C ILE A 526 22.31 20.05 14.95
N ASP A 527 22.29 21.12 15.72
CA ASP A 527 23.23 22.24 15.62
C ASP A 527 24.68 21.80 15.94
N ALA A 528 24.85 20.88 16.89
CA ALA A 528 26.16 20.32 17.27
C ALA A 528 26.71 19.27 16.28
N GLU A 529 25.88 18.34 15.82
CA GLU A 529 26.34 17.15 15.06
C GLU A 529 26.21 17.33 13.54
N PHE A 530 25.29 18.19 13.09
CA PHE A 530 25.00 18.43 11.67
C PHE A 530 25.03 19.93 11.32
N PRO A 531 26.14 20.67 11.55
CA PRO A 531 26.21 22.12 11.32
C PRO A 531 25.92 22.51 9.85
N ASN A 532 26.30 21.66 8.89
CA ASN A 532 25.99 21.83 7.46
C ASN A 532 24.48 21.70 7.12
N VAL A 533 23.72 21.04 8.00
CA VAL A 533 22.27 20.94 7.93
C VAL A 533 21.65 22.13 8.67
N SER A 534 22.07 22.38 9.92
CA SER A 534 21.65 23.53 10.76
C SER A 534 21.69 24.88 10.02
N HIS A 535 22.80 25.21 9.36
CA HIS A 535 22.95 26.45 8.55
C HIS A 535 21.93 26.54 7.40
N LYS A 536 21.37 25.42 6.91
CA LYS A 536 20.26 25.44 5.95
C LYS A 536 18.90 25.59 6.62
N LEU A 537 18.71 25.11 7.85
CA LEU A 537 17.44 25.20 8.58
C LEU A 537 17.10 26.63 9.00
N ASP A 538 18.10 27.45 9.35
CA ASP A 538 17.88 28.85 9.72
C ASP A 538 17.84 29.80 8.49
N ARG A 539 18.17 29.32 7.28
CA ARG A 539 18.12 30.13 6.05
C ARG A 539 16.76 30.01 5.35
N TRP A 540 16.01 31.10 5.25
CA TRP A 540 14.80 31.14 4.43
C TRP A 540 15.13 30.98 2.95
N GLN A 541 14.42 30.06 2.29
CA GLN A 541 14.54 29.76 0.87
C GLN A 541 13.91 30.86 0.00
N ILE A 542 12.80 31.43 0.48
CA ILE A 542 12.10 32.57 -0.12
C ILE A 542 12.27 33.78 0.83
N PRO A 543 12.89 34.89 0.37
CA PRO A 543 13.08 36.11 1.16
C PRO A 543 11.80 36.72 1.73
N SER A 544 11.95 37.61 2.72
CA SER A 544 10.83 38.40 3.21
C SER A 544 10.36 39.41 2.15
N TYR A 545 9.17 40.00 2.31
CA TYR A 545 8.63 40.93 1.31
C TYR A 545 9.36 42.28 1.35
N GLU A 546 9.93 42.66 2.51
CA GLU A 546 10.76 43.85 2.69
C GLU A 546 11.95 43.86 1.70
N THR A 547 12.63 42.72 1.52
CA THR A 547 13.71 42.54 0.51
C THR A 547 13.25 42.81 -0.93
N TRP A 548 11.94 42.71 -1.20
CA TRP A 548 11.37 43.01 -2.51
C TRP A 548 10.81 44.43 -2.63
N ILE A 549 10.54 45.11 -1.52
CA ILE A 549 10.25 46.55 -1.49
C ILE A 549 11.53 47.32 -1.83
N GLU A 550 12.65 46.99 -1.19
CA GLU A 550 14.00 47.55 -1.48
C GLU A 550 14.46 47.32 -2.93
N ALA A 551 13.88 46.32 -3.62
CA ALA A 551 14.26 45.91 -4.97
C ALA A 551 13.21 46.23 -6.06
N ASP A 552 12.07 46.85 -5.74
CA ASP A 552 11.11 47.37 -6.73
C ASP A 552 11.45 48.86 -6.98
N PRO A 553 11.84 49.28 -8.21
CA PRO A 553 12.49 50.57 -8.47
C PRO A 553 11.57 51.81 -8.41
N TRP A 554 10.59 51.82 -7.50
CA TRP A 554 9.52 52.83 -7.45
C TRP A 554 9.30 53.53 -6.10
N PHE A 555 9.78 53.01 -4.95
CA PHE A 555 9.54 53.64 -3.64
C PHE A 555 10.76 53.59 -2.68
N PRO A 556 10.82 54.48 -1.67
CA PRO A 556 11.97 54.62 -0.77
C PRO A 556 11.86 53.80 0.53
N ASP A 557 12.98 53.73 1.24
CA ASP A 557 13.17 53.02 2.50
C ASP A 557 12.30 53.59 3.65
N ASP A 558 11.67 52.71 4.44
CA ASP A 558 11.24 53.01 5.81
C ASP A 558 11.02 51.72 6.62
N ASP A 559 11.55 51.68 7.84
CA ASP A 559 11.82 50.48 8.65
C ASP A 559 10.90 50.36 9.88
N ASN A 560 9.62 50.10 9.65
CA ASN A 560 8.75 49.45 10.63
C ASN A 560 7.46 48.92 9.97
N ARG A 561 7.34 47.61 9.72
CA ARG A 561 6.20 47.02 8.98
C ARG A 561 5.71 45.70 9.59
N THR A 562 4.40 45.49 9.56
CA THR A 562 3.70 44.40 10.25
C THR A 562 3.68 43.09 9.45
N ARG A 563 3.67 41.96 10.16
CA ARG A 563 3.74 40.61 9.54
C ARG A 563 2.35 40.00 9.38
N ASP A 564 1.85 39.91 8.14
CA ASP A 564 0.53 39.39 7.83
C ASP A 564 0.53 38.17 6.88
N SER A 565 -0.05 37.05 7.32
CA SER A 565 -0.42 35.93 6.44
C SER A 565 -1.30 34.94 7.19
N LEU A 566 -2.47 34.69 6.62
CA LEU A 566 -3.43 33.69 7.11
C LEU A 566 -2.92 32.25 6.93
N THR A 567 -2.08 32.02 5.91
CA THR A 567 -1.45 30.72 5.62
C THR A 567 -0.16 30.51 6.42
N GLU A 568 0.62 31.57 6.69
CA GLU A 568 1.80 31.44 7.56
C GLU A 568 1.42 31.33 9.05
N LYS A 569 0.49 32.16 9.55
CA LYS A 569 -0.06 32.01 10.91
C LYS A 569 -0.85 30.70 11.09
N GLY A 570 -1.35 30.11 10.00
CA GLY A 570 -2.00 28.79 9.99
C GLY A 570 -1.12 27.62 10.46
N LEU A 571 0.21 27.81 10.55
CA LEU A 571 1.14 26.83 11.14
C LEU A 571 1.51 27.08 12.62
N ILE A 572 0.89 28.04 13.30
CA ILE A 572 1.20 28.36 14.71
C ILE A 572 0.44 27.40 15.65
N PRO A 573 1.12 26.55 16.46
CA PRO A 573 0.42 25.56 17.30
C PRO A 573 -0.35 26.18 18.46
N SER A 574 0.16 27.26 19.05
CA SER A 574 -0.44 27.94 20.22
C SER A 574 -1.77 28.63 19.90
N SER A 575 -2.03 28.96 18.63
CA SER A 575 -3.32 29.46 18.15
C SER A 575 -4.16 28.36 17.48
N MET A 576 -3.83 27.08 17.66
CA MET A 576 -4.43 25.94 16.94
C MET A 576 -4.55 26.22 15.44
N GLY A 577 -3.45 26.64 14.81
CA GLY A 577 -3.42 27.04 13.41
C GLY A 577 -4.07 25.98 12.50
N TRP A 578 -4.95 26.41 11.57
CA TRP A 578 -5.78 25.51 10.76
C TRP A 578 -4.98 24.45 10.00
N ALA A 579 -3.77 24.78 9.55
CA ALA A 579 -2.89 23.85 8.86
C ALA A 579 -2.22 22.86 9.84
N THR A 580 -1.92 23.28 11.08
CA THR A 580 -1.49 22.33 12.14
C THR A 580 -2.60 21.38 12.55
N MET A 581 -3.87 21.81 12.51
CA MET A 581 -5.01 20.93 12.75
C MET A 581 -5.09 19.88 11.64
N LEU A 582 -5.05 20.30 10.36
CA LEU A 582 -5.07 19.38 9.22
C LEU A 582 -3.85 18.43 9.19
N GLN A 583 -2.65 18.90 9.57
CA GLN A 583 -1.45 18.06 9.74
C GLN A 583 -1.61 17.01 10.84
N SER A 584 -2.31 17.36 11.93
CA SER A 584 -2.58 16.43 13.03
C SER A 584 -3.66 15.42 12.67
N ASP A 585 -4.67 15.84 11.90
CA ASP A 585 -5.80 15.05 11.48
C ASP A 585 -5.38 14.00 10.44
N CYS A 586 -4.81 14.44 9.32
CA CYS A 586 -4.37 13.61 8.20
C CYS A 586 -3.01 12.90 8.44
N ARG A 587 -2.59 12.74 9.69
CA ARG A 587 -1.33 12.05 10.03
C ARG A 587 -1.43 10.58 9.63
N ARG A 588 -0.43 10.08 8.88
CA ARG A 588 -0.41 8.76 8.21
C ARG A 588 -1.35 8.62 6.98
N THR A 589 -1.91 9.72 6.47
CA THR A 589 -2.70 9.72 5.22
C THR A 589 -2.11 10.66 4.16
N VAL A 590 -1.89 11.95 4.48
CA VAL A 590 -1.22 12.91 3.58
C VAL A 590 -0.32 13.92 4.30
N ASP A 591 0.79 14.33 3.67
CA ASP A 591 1.64 15.42 4.16
C ASP A 591 1.10 16.80 3.72
N VAL A 592 0.78 17.67 4.67
CA VAL A 592 0.35 19.06 4.38
C VAL A 592 1.56 19.99 4.30
N VAL A 593 1.92 20.39 3.07
CA VAL A 593 3.07 21.26 2.77
C VAL A 593 2.64 22.72 2.65
N SER A 594 3.00 23.57 3.63
CA SER A 594 2.70 25.01 3.56
C SER A 594 3.73 25.79 2.74
N ARG A 595 3.25 26.73 1.92
CA ARG A 595 4.02 27.78 1.26
C ARG A 595 3.43 29.17 1.52
N GLY A 596 2.92 29.37 2.74
CA GLY A 596 2.50 30.68 3.26
C GLY A 596 3.69 31.61 3.52
N LEU A 597 3.55 32.87 3.16
CA LEU A 597 4.60 33.89 3.26
C LEU A 597 3.99 35.19 3.79
N ALA A 598 4.47 35.69 4.94
CA ALA A 598 4.06 36.99 5.46
C ALA A 598 4.34 38.14 4.47
N GLY A 599 3.36 39.04 4.29
CA GLY A 599 3.43 40.22 3.42
C GLY A 599 3.07 40.02 1.95
N TYR A 600 2.98 38.79 1.45
CA TYR A 600 2.92 38.52 0.00
C TYR A 600 1.53 38.80 -0.62
N ASN A 601 1.49 39.72 -1.58
CA ASN A 601 0.41 39.86 -2.56
C ASN A 601 0.63 38.92 -3.77
N THR A 602 -0.36 38.84 -4.67
CA THR A 602 -0.34 37.94 -5.84
C THR A 602 0.82 38.23 -6.81
N LYS A 603 1.14 39.51 -7.04
CA LYS A 603 2.26 39.98 -7.89
C LYS A 603 3.60 39.46 -7.38
N TRP A 604 3.88 39.61 -6.08
CA TRP A 604 5.12 39.11 -5.47
C TRP A 604 5.15 37.58 -5.40
N TYR A 605 4.01 36.93 -5.17
CA TYR A 605 3.95 35.46 -5.18
C TYR A 605 4.31 34.89 -6.56
N LEU A 606 3.70 35.40 -7.64
CA LEU A 606 4.02 34.99 -9.01
C LEU A 606 5.48 35.23 -9.39
N LYS A 607 6.04 36.39 -9.02
CA LYS A 607 7.39 36.79 -9.42
C LYS A 607 8.50 36.05 -8.65
N HIS A 608 8.27 35.74 -7.36
CA HIS A 608 9.35 35.32 -6.45
C HIS A 608 9.12 33.98 -5.73
N ALA A 609 7.86 33.60 -5.48
CA ALA A 609 7.55 32.32 -4.83
C ALA A 609 7.25 31.21 -5.84
N MET A 610 6.45 31.51 -6.88
CA MET A 610 5.99 30.53 -7.86
C MET A 610 7.14 29.80 -8.60
N PRO A 611 8.26 30.44 -9.01
CA PRO A 611 9.38 29.72 -9.62
C PRO A 611 10.00 28.68 -8.68
N ILE A 612 10.10 28.97 -7.39
CA ILE A 612 10.66 28.06 -6.38
C ILE A 612 9.69 26.91 -6.09
N VAL A 613 8.39 27.20 -5.97
CA VAL A 613 7.35 26.16 -5.82
C VAL A 613 7.26 25.26 -7.06
N GLN A 614 7.43 25.83 -8.25
CA GLN A 614 7.51 25.10 -9.51
C GLN A 614 8.77 24.20 -9.57
N ASP A 615 9.94 24.72 -9.20
CA ASP A 615 11.18 23.93 -9.10
C ASP A 615 11.08 22.81 -8.05
N GLU A 616 10.36 23.03 -6.95
CA GLU A 616 10.08 22.00 -5.94
C GLU A 616 9.15 20.88 -6.47
N ILE A 617 8.08 21.22 -7.20
CA ILE A 617 7.15 20.23 -7.76
C ILE A 617 7.82 19.46 -8.91
N ILE A 618 8.44 20.17 -9.86
CA ILE A 618 9.14 19.55 -11.01
C ILE A 618 10.39 18.78 -10.54
N GLY A 619 11.09 19.27 -9.51
CA GLY A 619 12.18 18.58 -8.85
C GLY A 619 11.76 17.46 -7.89
N HIS A 620 10.46 17.14 -7.81
CA HIS A 620 9.88 16.10 -6.96
C HIS A 620 10.34 16.22 -5.48
N SER A 621 10.22 17.41 -4.90
CA SER A 621 10.38 17.64 -3.46
C SER A 621 9.11 17.34 -2.65
N TYR A 622 7.97 17.28 -3.34
CA TYR A 622 6.65 16.78 -2.93
C TYR A 622 5.75 16.65 -4.16
N SER A 623 4.72 15.79 -4.10
CA SER A 623 3.71 15.63 -5.17
C SER A 623 2.31 15.98 -4.63
N PRO A 624 1.75 17.17 -4.92
CA PRO A 624 0.52 17.64 -4.29
C PRO A 624 -0.75 16.99 -4.89
N ILE A 625 -1.64 16.45 -4.06
CA ILE A 625 -2.98 16.01 -4.52
C ILE A 625 -4.01 17.14 -4.54
N LEU A 626 -3.82 18.15 -3.68
CA LEU A 626 -4.65 19.35 -3.55
C LEU A 626 -3.74 20.56 -3.34
N ILE A 627 -4.06 21.68 -3.98
CA ILE A 627 -3.37 22.97 -3.83
C ILE A 627 -4.38 24.04 -3.43
N THR A 628 -4.20 24.66 -2.26
CA THR A 628 -5.02 25.79 -1.81
C THR A 628 -4.32 27.11 -2.10
N ILE A 629 -4.97 28.02 -2.82
CA ILE A 629 -4.45 29.35 -3.14
C ILE A 629 -5.27 30.39 -2.36
N TRP A 630 -4.68 30.91 -1.27
CA TRP A 630 -5.31 31.91 -0.41
C TRP A 630 -4.49 33.20 -0.42
N LEU A 631 -4.79 34.07 -1.39
CA LEU A 631 -4.15 35.36 -1.62
C LEU A 631 -5.22 36.42 -1.88
N GLY A 632 -4.91 37.70 -1.65
CA GLY A 632 -5.84 38.81 -1.85
C GLY A 632 -6.14 39.66 -0.61
N ALA A 633 -5.78 39.23 0.60
CA ALA A 633 -5.95 40.06 1.80
C ALA A 633 -5.04 41.30 1.74
N ASN A 634 -3.77 41.08 1.36
CA ASN A 634 -2.75 42.10 1.17
C ASN A 634 -3.01 42.91 -0.11
N ASP A 635 -3.39 42.25 -1.20
CA ASP A 635 -3.81 42.90 -2.47
C ASP A 635 -4.99 43.88 -2.26
N ALA A 636 -5.90 43.54 -1.33
CA ALA A 636 -7.04 44.35 -0.89
C ALA A 636 -6.70 45.44 0.16
N ALA A 637 -5.42 45.77 0.35
CA ALA A 637 -5.04 46.99 1.06
C ALA A 637 -5.67 48.24 0.39
N LEU A 638 -5.89 49.29 1.17
CA LEU A 638 -6.38 50.57 0.64
C LEU A 638 -5.23 51.30 -0.10
N PRO A 639 -5.46 51.84 -1.33
CA PRO A 639 -4.44 52.57 -2.10
C PRO A 639 -3.87 53.81 -1.40
N ASP A 640 -4.62 54.37 -0.45
CA ASP A 640 -4.29 55.52 0.41
C ASP A 640 -4.09 55.11 1.88
N GLY A 641 -3.99 53.81 2.16
CA GLY A 641 -3.85 53.22 3.48
C GLY A 641 -2.41 53.07 3.98
N SER A 642 -2.24 52.66 5.24
CA SER A 642 -0.92 52.42 5.85
C SER A 642 -0.16 51.21 5.27
N SER A 643 -0.79 50.45 4.38
CA SER A 643 -0.22 49.26 3.71
C SER A 643 -0.40 49.34 2.19
N SER A 644 -0.51 50.56 1.63
CA SER A 644 -0.72 50.83 0.22
C SER A 644 0.35 50.20 -0.69
N GLU A 645 1.55 49.94 -0.17
CA GLU A 645 2.61 49.20 -0.87
C GLU A 645 2.23 47.75 -1.26
N SER A 646 1.23 47.16 -0.60
CA SER A 646 0.73 45.81 -0.89
C SER A 646 -0.41 45.78 -1.91
N HIS A 647 -1.02 46.92 -2.23
CA HIS A 647 -2.21 47.02 -3.08
C HIS A 647 -1.92 46.57 -4.52
N ILE A 648 -2.79 45.71 -5.08
CA ILE A 648 -2.76 45.28 -6.48
C ILE A 648 -4.13 45.59 -7.11
N PRO A 649 -4.21 46.28 -8.26
CA PRO A 649 -5.48 46.56 -8.94
C PRO A 649 -6.33 45.29 -9.16
N ILE A 650 -7.67 45.43 -9.10
CA ILE A 650 -8.57 44.26 -9.11
C ILE A 650 -8.41 43.41 -10.39
N ASP A 651 -8.23 44.04 -11.54
CA ASP A 651 -7.97 43.38 -12.82
C ASP A 651 -6.61 42.65 -12.84
N GLU A 652 -5.55 43.29 -12.34
CA GLU A 652 -4.24 42.64 -12.14
C GLU A 652 -4.34 41.46 -11.17
N TYR A 653 -5.09 41.58 -10.07
CA TYR A 653 -5.33 40.51 -9.10
C TYR A 653 -6.08 39.31 -9.72
N GLN A 654 -7.11 39.56 -10.53
CA GLN A 654 -7.84 38.49 -11.24
C GLN A 654 -6.94 37.75 -12.24
N ASP A 655 -6.13 38.48 -13.01
CA ASP A 655 -5.22 37.88 -14.00
C ASP A 655 -4.03 37.18 -13.33
N ASN A 656 -3.53 37.69 -12.20
CA ASN A 656 -2.53 37.02 -11.38
C ASN A 656 -3.05 35.71 -10.78
N LEU A 657 -4.26 35.71 -10.20
CA LEU A 657 -4.90 34.48 -9.70
C LEU A 657 -5.14 33.47 -10.83
N ALA A 658 -5.64 33.92 -11.98
CA ALA A 658 -5.83 33.04 -13.13
C ALA A 658 -4.52 32.43 -13.63
N LYS A 659 -3.43 33.23 -13.67
CA LYS A 659 -2.10 32.74 -14.02
C LYS A 659 -1.59 31.70 -13.01
N LEU A 660 -1.72 31.93 -11.71
CA LEU A 660 -1.33 30.95 -10.69
C LEU A 660 -2.03 29.59 -10.90
N VAL A 661 -3.35 29.60 -11.12
CA VAL A 661 -4.11 28.37 -11.38
C VAL A 661 -3.64 27.67 -12.67
N ILE A 662 -3.48 28.42 -13.76
CA ILE A 662 -3.05 27.87 -15.06
C ILE A 662 -1.63 27.29 -14.98
N ASP A 663 -0.71 27.98 -14.31
CA ASP A 663 0.67 27.51 -14.11
C ASP A 663 0.68 26.21 -13.27
N PHE A 664 -0.11 26.13 -12.20
CA PHE A 664 -0.26 24.88 -11.41
C PHE A 664 -0.89 23.74 -12.23
N GLN A 665 -1.95 24.01 -12.99
CA GLN A 665 -2.58 23.02 -13.90
C GLN A 665 -1.58 22.51 -14.96
N ALA A 666 -0.65 23.35 -15.41
CA ALA A 666 0.35 22.98 -16.42
C ALA A 666 1.47 22.09 -15.85
N ILE A 667 1.90 22.31 -14.59
CA ILE A 667 3.01 21.54 -13.99
C ILE A 667 2.54 20.29 -13.22
N THR A 668 1.30 20.27 -12.73
CA THR A 668 0.74 19.12 -11.99
C THR A 668 -0.74 18.89 -12.33
N PRO A 669 -1.05 18.43 -13.57
CA PRO A 669 -2.41 18.36 -14.10
C PRO A 669 -3.34 17.36 -13.39
N THR A 670 -2.81 16.52 -12.49
CA THR A 670 -3.58 15.60 -11.66
C THR A 670 -4.06 16.21 -10.33
N SER A 671 -3.47 17.32 -9.89
CA SER A 671 -3.83 17.97 -8.62
C SER A 671 -5.20 18.64 -8.68
N ARG A 672 -5.95 18.60 -7.58
CA ARG A 672 -7.07 19.51 -7.35
C ARG A 672 -6.54 20.89 -6.97
N ILE A 673 -7.27 21.94 -7.31
CA ILE A 673 -6.93 23.33 -6.97
C ILE A 673 -8.16 24.00 -6.38
N LEU A 674 -7.99 24.69 -5.26
CA LEU A 674 -9.01 25.43 -4.53
C LEU A 674 -8.57 26.88 -4.38
N LEU A 675 -9.36 27.84 -4.88
CA LEU A 675 -9.19 29.24 -4.48
C LEU A 675 -9.88 29.48 -3.12
N ILE A 676 -9.30 30.35 -2.30
CA ILE A 676 -9.92 30.78 -1.04
C ILE A 676 -9.97 32.31 -1.04
N THR A 677 -11.14 32.89 -0.75
CA THR A 677 -11.31 34.35 -0.76
C THR A 677 -10.61 35.03 0.43
N PRO A 678 -10.18 36.29 0.29
CA PRO A 678 -9.84 37.14 1.44
C PRO A 678 -11.00 37.17 2.47
N PRO A 679 -10.76 36.97 3.77
CA PRO A 679 -11.83 36.86 4.76
C PRO A 679 -12.44 38.23 5.12
N TYR A 680 -13.47 38.22 5.97
CA TYR A 680 -14.03 39.43 6.59
C TYR A 680 -12.95 40.19 7.39
N VAL A 681 -12.96 41.52 7.27
CA VAL A 681 -12.11 42.45 8.01
C VAL A 681 -12.96 43.21 9.03
N ASP A 682 -12.49 43.40 10.26
CA ASP A 682 -13.21 44.23 11.24
C ASP A 682 -12.76 45.70 11.17
N ASP A 683 -13.56 46.53 10.47
CA ASP A 683 -13.31 47.97 10.27
C ASP A 683 -13.11 48.74 11.60
N ALA A 684 -13.72 48.28 12.70
CA ALA A 684 -13.61 48.90 14.02
C ALA A 684 -12.40 48.42 14.83
N VAL A 685 -11.73 47.36 14.40
CA VAL A 685 -10.35 47.05 14.83
C VAL A 685 -9.36 47.81 13.95
N GLN A 686 -9.49 47.73 12.62
CA GLN A 686 -8.60 48.42 11.67
C GLN A 686 -8.50 49.93 11.93
N LYS A 687 -9.62 50.61 12.22
CA LYS A 687 -9.61 52.01 12.64
C LYS A 687 -8.81 52.26 13.93
N ARG A 688 -8.90 51.38 14.93
CA ARG A 688 -8.14 51.53 16.19
C ARG A 688 -6.65 51.23 15.99
N ASN A 689 -6.32 50.31 15.09
CA ASN A 689 -4.94 50.06 14.68
C ASN A 689 -4.37 51.33 14.01
N ALA A 690 -5.12 51.94 13.08
CA ALA A 690 -4.75 53.21 12.45
C ALA A 690 -4.58 54.37 13.46
N GLU A 691 -5.46 54.49 14.45
CA GLU A 691 -5.34 55.49 15.53
C GLU A 691 -4.10 55.25 16.43
N ALA A 692 -3.68 54.00 16.57
CA ALA A 692 -2.51 53.57 17.35
C ALA A 692 -1.18 53.63 16.57
N ASN A 693 -1.20 53.66 15.23
CA ASN A 693 -0.01 53.84 14.41
C ASN A 693 0.76 55.14 14.78
N GLU A 694 2.06 55.12 14.49
CA GLU A 694 2.98 56.26 14.65
C GLU A 694 3.54 56.70 13.29
N GLY A 695 4.26 57.84 13.28
CA GLY A 695 4.81 58.43 12.06
C GLY A 695 3.75 58.76 10.99
N ASP A 696 4.16 58.73 9.73
CA ASP A 696 3.32 59.10 8.59
C ASP A 696 2.20 58.08 8.30
N LYS A 697 2.28 56.88 8.88
CA LYS A 697 1.22 55.85 8.82
C LYS A 697 0.10 56.06 9.85
N LYS A 698 0.16 57.14 10.67
CA LYS A 698 -0.85 57.45 11.70
C LYS A 698 -2.18 57.91 11.11
N GLY A 699 -3.26 57.27 11.56
CA GLY A 699 -4.63 57.55 11.12
C GLY A 699 -5.01 56.93 9.76
N LEU A 700 -4.04 56.39 9.01
CA LEU A 700 -4.27 55.69 7.76
C LEU A 700 -4.75 54.26 8.03
N ILE A 701 -5.89 53.87 7.46
CA ILE A 701 -6.47 52.53 7.63
C ILE A 701 -5.85 51.60 6.59
N ALA A 702 -5.34 50.44 7.01
CA ALA A 702 -4.72 49.46 6.11
C ALA A 702 -5.74 48.75 5.20
N HIS A 703 -6.80 48.20 5.79
CA HIS A 703 -7.80 47.37 5.11
C HIS A 703 -9.23 47.74 5.54
N SER A 704 -10.22 47.42 4.72
CA SER A 704 -11.65 47.51 5.06
C SER A 704 -12.43 46.30 4.54
N ASN A 705 -13.56 45.99 5.18
CA ASN A 705 -14.45 44.90 4.76
C ASN A 705 -15.05 45.14 3.37
N GLU A 706 -15.27 46.41 3.01
CA GLU A 706 -15.77 46.78 1.67
C GLU A 706 -14.71 46.48 0.59
N MET A 707 -13.43 46.79 0.86
CA MET A 707 -12.35 46.47 -0.07
C MET A 707 -12.13 44.95 -0.15
N ALA A 708 -11.99 44.26 0.99
CA ALA A 708 -11.87 42.80 1.03
C ALA A 708 -13.01 42.11 0.25
N GLY A 709 -14.25 42.62 0.35
CA GLY A 709 -15.40 42.09 -0.39
C GLY A 709 -15.35 42.33 -1.90
N LYS A 710 -14.62 43.34 -2.40
CA LYS A 710 -14.36 43.52 -3.83
C LYS A 710 -13.41 42.44 -4.35
N TYR A 711 -12.35 42.13 -3.61
CA TYR A 711 -11.38 41.10 -3.96
C TYR A 711 -11.94 39.68 -3.78
N ALA A 712 -12.78 39.45 -2.78
CA ALA A 712 -13.51 38.19 -2.63
C ALA A 712 -14.39 37.87 -3.85
N ARG A 713 -15.20 38.83 -4.33
CA ARG A 713 -15.96 38.69 -5.58
C ARG A 713 -15.04 38.46 -6.78
N ALA A 714 -13.97 39.24 -6.91
CA ALA A 714 -13.00 39.10 -7.99
C ALA A 714 -12.33 37.70 -8.01
N CYS A 715 -12.07 37.11 -6.83
CA CYS A 715 -11.57 35.76 -6.66
C CYS A 715 -12.61 34.70 -7.08
N VAL A 716 -13.88 34.84 -6.65
CA VAL A 716 -14.99 33.96 -7.06
C VAL A 716 -15.23 34.01 -8.58
N ASP A 717 -15.26 35.21 -9.17
CA ASP A 717 -15.36 35.40 -10.62
C ASP A 717 -14.16 34.79 -11.36
N THR A 718 -12.95 34.82 -10.76
CA THR A 718 -11.75 34.21 -11.32
C THR A 718 -11.80 32.68 -11.25
N ALA A 719 -12.22 32.11 -10.12
CA ALA A 719 -12.41 30.67 -9.95
C ALA A 719 -13.34 30.11 -11.04
N LYS A 720 -14.47 30.80 -11.25
CA LYS A 720 -15.43 30.52 -12.30
C LYS A 720 -14.86 30.73 -13.72
N ARG A 721 -13.96 31.71 -13.92
CA ARG A 721 -13.28 31.97 -15.20
C ARG A 721 -12.29 30.87 -15.59
N VAL A 722 -11.64 30.22 -14.62
CA VAL A 722 -10.62 29.17 -14.87
C VAL A 722 -11.10 27.74 -14.56
N GLY A 723 -12.32 27.58 -14.06
CA GLY A 723 -12.96 26.28 -13.85
C GLY A 723 -12.48 25.52 -12.62
N VAL A 724 -12.26 26.21 -11.50
CA VAL A 724 -11.90 25.59 -10.20
C VAL A 724 -12.87 25.98 -9.08
N PRO A 725 -13.06 25.14 -8.05
CA PRO A 725 -13.86 25.50 -6.87
C PRO A 725 -13.28 26.67 -6.07
N VAL A 726 -14.12 27.29 -5.24
CA VAL A 726 -13.75 28.44 -4.40
C VAL A 726 -14.44 28.43 -3.04
N LEU A 727 -13.64 28.58 -1.98
CA LEU A 727 -14.12 28.75 -0.61
C LEU A 727 -14.34 30.24 -0.31
N ASP A 728 -15.59 30.70 -0.40
CA ASP A 728 -15.98 32.09 -0.10
C ASP A 728 -16.13 32.35 1.41
N LEU A 729 -15.00 32.43 2.08
CA LEU A 729 -14.89 32.85 3.48
C LEU A 729 -15.39 34.29 3.71
N HIS A 730 -15.38 35.18 2.71
CA HIS A 730 -15.87 36.55 2.88
C HIS A 730 -17.38 36.56 3.09
N THR A 731 -18.12 35.93 2.17
CA THR A 731 -19.58 35.79 2.24
C THR A 731 -19.98 34.96 3.46
N TYR A 732 -19.29 33.84 3.73
CA TYR A 732 -19.59 33.02 4.90
C TYR A 732 -19.43 33.80 6.21
N PHE A 733 -18.28 34.47 6.44
CA PHE A 733 -18.10 35.28 7.65
C PHE A 733 -19.10 36.44 7.69
N ASN A 734 -19.41 37.09 6.57
CA ASN A 734 -20.40 38.18 6.54
C ASN A 734 -21.85 37.72 6.79
N SER A 735 -22.17 36.43 6.65
CA SER A 735 -23.46 35.86 7.10
C SER A 735 -23.57 35.75 8.63
N LEU A 736 -22.43 35.58 9.33
CA LEU A 736 -22.41 35.41 10.78
C LEU A 736 -22.75 36.72 11.52
N SER A 737 -23.30 36.60 12.72
CA SER A 737 -23.60 37.76 13.57
C SER A 737 -22.33 38.58 13.89
N LYS A 738 -22.48 39.90 14.02
CA LYS A 738 -21.32 40.81 14.27
C LYS A 738 -20.51 40.41 15.51
N ARG A 739 -21.17 39.85 16.54
CA ARG A 739 -20.49 39.27 17.71
C ARG A 739 -19.68 38.03 17.32
N LYS A 740 -20.31 37.02 16.70
CA LYS A 740 -19.62 35.77 16.32
C LYS A 740 -18.43 36.05 15.41
N ARG A 741 -18.53 36.99 14.45
CA ARG A 741 -17.38 37.43 13.62
C ARG A 741 -16.21 37.95 14.43
N LYS A 742 -16.46 38.94 15.30
CA LYS A 742 -15.41 39.60 16.08
C LYS A 742 -14.67 38.60 16.96
N ASP A 743 -15.40 37.65 17.54
CA ASP A 743 -14.85 36.65 18.46
C ASP A 743 -13.96 35.58 17.74
N LEU A 744 -13.85 35.61 16.39
CA LEU A 744 -12.95 34.74 15.59
C LEU A 744 -11.59 35.38 15.25
N LEU A 745 -11.44 36.69 15.44
CA LEU A 745 -10.26 37.44 15.00
C LEU A 745 -9.31 37.78 16.16
N GLU A 746 -8.03 37.94 15.83
CA GLU A 746 -6.97 38.42 16.74
C GLU A 746 -6.81 39.95 16.63
N ASP A 747 -6.48 40.43 15.43
CA ASP A 747 -6.06 41.81 15.14
C ASP A 747 -7.03 42.55 14.18
N GLY A 748 -8.18 41.93 13.88
CA GLY A 748 -9.16 42.43 12.93
C GLY A 748 -9.00 41.92 11.49
N LEU A 749 -8.03 41.03 11.23
CA LEU A 749 -7.88 40.29 9.98
C LEU A 749 -7.48 38.82 10.21
N HIS A 750 -6.50 38.57 11.07
CA HIS A 750 -6.02 37.22 11.35
C HIS A 750 -6.92 36.45 12.31
N PHE A 751 -6.92 35.13 12.14
CA PHE A 751 -7.75 34.22 12.92
C PHE A 751 -7.09 33.88 14.26
N ASN A 752 -7.89 33.96 15.33
CA ASN A 752 -7.53 33.41 16.64
C ASN A 752 -7.83 31.89 16.68
N THR A 753 -7.72 31.24 17.85
CA THR A 753 -8.01 29.80 18.03
C THR A 753 -9.36 29.37 17.46
N THR A 754 -10.41 30.16 17.69
CA THR A 754 -11.77 29.87 17.20
C THR A 754 -11.89 30.14 15.70
N GLY A 755 -11.21 31.16 15.19
CA GLY A 755 -11.15 31.45 13.75
C GLY A 755 -10.43 30.36 12.94
N ASN A 756 -9.34 29.79 13.49
CA ASN A 756 -8.60 28.71 12.84
C ASN A 756 -9.40 27.40 12.82
N ALA A 757 -10.07 27.07 13.93
CA ALA A 757 -10.96 25.90 13.98
C ALA A 757 -12.11 26.01 12.94
N LEU A 758 -12.72 27.21 12.81
CA LEU A 758 -13.75 27.46 11.80
C LEU A 758 -13.21 27.44 10.35
N MET A 759 -11.96 27.85 10.13
CA MET A 759 -11.32 27.73 8.82
C MET A 759 -11.13 26.25 8.45
N TYR A 760 -10.57 25.46 9.37
CA TYR A 760 -10.39 24.02 9.19
C TYR A 760 -11.72 23.30 8.93
N GLU A 761 -12.77 23.61 9.69
CA GLU A 761 -14.15 23.13 9.48
C GLU A 761 -14.61 23.38 8.03
N LYS A 762 -14.48 24.62 7.54
CA LYS A 762 -14.91 24.97 6.18
C LYS A 762 -13.96 24.53 5.06
N LEU A 763 -12.72 24.18 5.39
CA LEU A 763 -11.79 23.52 4.47
C LEU A 763 -12.12 22.02 4.32
N ARG A 764 -12.47 21.33 5.42
CA ARG A 764 -12.96 19.93 5.40
C ARG A 764 -14.23 19.82 4.56
N GLU A 765 -15.26 20.63 4.87
CA GLU A 765 -16.56 20.60 4.16
C GLU A 765 -16.44 20.80 2.63
N ILE A 766 -15.57 21.69 2.16
CA ILE A 766 -15.39 21.92 0.72
C ILE A 766 -14.50 20.85 0.05
N ILE A 767 -13.59 20.20 0.78
CA ILE A 767 -12.85 19.03 0.27
C ILE A 767 -13.80 17.84 0.11
N GLU A 768 -14.66 17.61 1.09
CA GLU A 768 -15.64 16.52 1.08
C GLU A 768 -16.71 16.68 -0.01
N SER A 769 -17.12 17.92 -0.33
CA SER A 769 -18.15 18.20 -1.33
C SER A 769 -17.65 18.43 -2.76
N GLU A 770 -16.44 18.97 -2.97
CA GLU A 770 -15.90 19.25 -4.32
C GLU A 770 -14.80 18.26 -4.77
N PHE A 771 -14.16 17.54 -3.83
CA PHE A 771 -12.96 16.73 -4.09
C PHE A 771 -13.02 15.34 -3.43
N GLU A 772 -14.03 14.54 -3.75
CA GLU A 772 -14.22 13.18 -3.21
C GLU A 772 -12.93 12.32 -3.23
N ASP A 773 -12.17 12.33 -4.34
CA ASP A 773 -10.92 11.56 -4.46
C ASP A 773 -9.73 12.11 -3.65
N VAL A 774 -9.87 13.31 -3.07
CA VAL A 774 -8.98 13.84 -2.04
C VAL A 774 -9.52 13.47 -0.66
N ALA A 775 -10.83 13.63 -0.41
CA ALA A 775 -11.47 13.27 0.85
C ALA A 775 -11.22 11.79 1.23
N GLN A 776 -11.44 10.86 0.29
CA GLN A 776 -11.12 9.44 0.48
C GLN A 776 -9.64 9.20 0.85
N LYS A 777 -8.71 10.04 0.36
CA LYS A 777 -7.28 9.97 0.70
C LYS A 777 -6.92 10.65 2.03
N LEU A 778 -7.76 11.54 2.56
CA LEU A 778 -7.55 12.11 3.89
C LEU A 778 -7.85 11.09 5.00
N GLU A 779 -8.80 10.19 4.76
CA GLU A 779 -9.25 9.18 5.74
C GLU A 779 -8.50 7.84 5.64
N HIS A 780 -7.97 7.47 4.47
CA HIS A 780 -7.31 6.17 4.29
C HIS A 780 -5.87 6.16 4.81
N TRP A 781 -5.63 5.42 5.91
CA TRP A 781 -4.29 5.20 6.47
C TRP A 781 -3.37 4.43 5.50
N GLN A 782 -2.26 5.07 5.10
CA GLN A 782 -1.19 4.46 4.29
C GLN A 782 -0.51 3.29 5.01
N PHE A 783 -0.56 3.26 6.34
CA PHE A 783 0.05 2.26 7.20
C PHE A 783 -1.04 1.59 8.08
N PRO A 784 -1.21 0.25 8.02
CA PRO A 784 -2.20 -0.47 8.85
C PRO A 784 -2.00 -0.24 10.36
N HIS A 785 -2.96 -0.66 11.18
CA HIS A 785 -2.81 -0.55 12.63
C HIS A 785 -1.80 -1.59 13.15
N PHE A 786 -1.23 -1.36 14.33
CA PHE A 786 -0.24 -2.29 14.88
C PHE A 786 -0.88 -3.62 15.30
N GLU A 787 -2.18 -3.60 15.65
CA GLU A 787 -2.96 -4.76 16.08
C GLU A 787 -3.12 -5.78 14.94
N ASP A 788 -3.33 -5.30 13.71
CA ASP A 788 -3.33 -6.07 12.44
C ASP A 788 -2.05 -6.92 12.23
N PHE A 789 -0.98 -6.63 12.98
CA PHE A 789 0.29 -7.36 12.94
C PHE A 789 0.57 -8.19 14.19
N VAL A 790 -0.10 -7.94 15.31
CA VAL A 790 0.08 -8.72 16.55
C VAL A 790 -0.23 -10.19 16.30
N GLU A 791 -1.26 -10.45 15.50
CA GLU A 791 -1.75 -11.79 15.12
C GLU A 791 -0.82 -12.51 14.14
N THR A 792 -0.02 -11.78 13.35
CA THR A 792 0.94 -12.34 12.38
C THR A 792 2.41 -12.22 12.83
N ASP A 793 2.64 -11.95 14.12
CA ASP A 793 3.97 -11.80 14.70
C ASP A 793 4.44 -13.07 15.44
N PRO A 794 5.43 -13.82 14.93
CA PRO A 794 5.95 -15.03 15.58
C PRO A 794 6.79 -14.80 16.88
N TRP A 795 6.70 -13.62 17.50
CA TRP A 795 7.18 -13.35 18.86
C TRP A 795 6.06 -12.89 19.82
N THR A 796 4.83 -12.65 19.34
CA THR A 796 3.65 -12.50 20.20
C THR A 796 3.43 -13.83 20.96
N PRO A 797 3.31 -13.83 22.29
CA PRO A 797 2.92 -15.03 23.02
C PRO A 797 1.47 -15.43 22.72
N ASP A 798 1.24 -16.71 22.45
CA ASP A 798 -0.04 -17.28 21.99
C ASP A 798 -1.24 -16.81 22.86
N SER A 799 -2.00 -15.82 22.36
CA SER A 799 -3.12 -15.22 23.07
C SER A 799 -4.36 -15.03 22.19
N THR A 800 -4.81 -16.15 21.60
CA THR A 800 -6.19 -16.39 21.13
C THR A 800 -6.92 -15.18 20.51
N THR A 801 -6.51 -14.79 19.31
CA THR A 801 -7.41 -14.31 18.27
C THR A 801 -7.17 -15.09 16.97
N VAL A 802 -7.99 -14.88 15.96
CA VAL A 802 -8.38 -15.88 14.96
C VAL A 802 -8.50 -15.23 13.58
N ASP A 803 -7.74 -15.72 12.60
CA ASP A 803 -7.82 -15.29 11.19
C ASP A 803 -8.86 -16.15 10.44
N PHE A 804 -9.98 -15.54 10.07
CA PHE A 804 -11.13 -16.18 9.43
C PHE A 804 -10.92 -16.34 7.92
N THR A 805 -10.26 -17.41 7.48
CA THR A 805 -10.01 -17.66 6.04
C THR A 805 -10.14 -19.12 5.64
N ASN A 806 -11.38 -19.66 5.70
CA ASN A 806 -11.89 -21.01 5.35
C ASN A 806 -11.21 -21.84 4.21
N VAL A 807 -10.39 -21.25 3.33
CA VAL A 807 -9.57 -21.98 2.32
C VAL A 807 -8.06 -21.88 2.54
N ARG A 808 -7.59 -20.83 3.24
CA ARG A 808 -6.21 -20.78 3.76
C ARG A 808 -6.07 -21.77 4.91
N GLU A 809 -7.07 -21.85 5.80
CA GLU A 809 -7.17 -22.82 6.90
C GLU A 809 -6.91 -24.27 6.48
N GLY A 810 -7.43 -24.68 5.32
CA GLY A 810 -7.18 -26.01 4.77
C GLY A 810 -5.72 -26.28 4.40
N THR A 811 -4.94 -25.24 4.06
CA THR A 811 -3.49 -25.31 3.81
C THR A 811 -2.62 -24.83 4.98
N ASP A 812 -3.22 -24.39 6.08
CA ASP A 812 -2.49 -23.73 7.16
C ASP A 812 -1.87 -24.77 8.13
N PRO A 813 -0.54 -24.81 8.30
CA PRO A 813 0.10 -25.77 9.18
C PRO A 813 -0.23 -25.55 10.67
N ASP A 814 -0.47 -24.30 11.09
CA ASP A 814 -0.75 -23.95 12.50
C ASP A 814 -2.17 -24.35 12.91
N LEU A 815 -3.11 -24.44 11.96
CA LEU A 815 -4.42 -25.06 12.13
C LEU A 815 -4.45 -26.55 11.76
N GLY A 816 -3.30 -27.16 11.47
CA GLY A 816 -3.20 -28.57 11.07
C GLY A 816 -3.96 -28.89 9.77
N GLY A 817 -4.06 -27.92 8.85
CA GLY A 817 -4.91 -27.92 7.66
C GLY A 817 -4.97 -29.25 6.91
N TRP A 818 -6.17 -29.74 6.62
CA TRP A 818 -6.38 -31.06 6.02
C TRP A 818 -5.70 -31.21 4.64
N VAL A 819 -5.61 -30.14 3.84
CA VAL A 819 -4.88 -30.16 2.56
C VAL A 819 -3.37 -30.20 2.79
N ALA A 820 -2.84 -29.47 3.78
CA ALA A 820 -1.43 -29.57 4.14
C ALA A 820 -1.08 -31.00 4.62
N GLN A 821 -2.01 -31.70 5.27
CA GLN A 821 -1.86 -33.11 5.61
C GLN A 821 -1.90 -34.02 4.37
N LEU A 822 -2.78 -33.78 3.37
CA LEU A 822 -2.77 -34.50 2.08
C LEU A 822 -1.47 -34.25 1.29
N GLN A 823 -1.03 -33.00 1.21
CA GLN A 823 0.24 -32.60 0.59
C GLN A 823 1.40 -33.37 1.22
N HIS A 824 1.50 -33.40 2.56
CA HIS A 824 2.51 -34.17 3.26
C HIS A 824 2.42 -35.69 2.99
N ARG A 825 1.20 -36.25 3.05
CA ARG A 825 0.93 -37.69 2.92
C ARG A 825 1.24 -38.25 1.53
N TYR A 826 1.21 -37.41 0.50
CA TYR A 826 1.42 -37.82 -0.89
C TYR A 826 2.64 -37.17 -1.59
N THR A 827 3.53 -36.48 -0.85
CA THR A 827 4.81 -35.89 -1.32
C THR A 827 5.69 -36.80 -2.22
N ARG A 828 5.49 -38.13 -2.18
CA ARG A 828 6.24 -39.13 -2.97
C ARG A 828 5.40 -39.90 -4.00
N SER A 829 4.14 -39.51 -4.23
CA SER A 829 3.18 -40.28 -5.05
C SER A 829 2.13 -39.44 -5.79
N ALA A 830 1.80 -38.23 -5.34
CA ALA A 830 0.94 -37.29 -6.07
C ALA A 830 1.14 -35.83 -5.65
N ASP A 831 1.13 -34.91 -6.63
CA ASP A 831 1.13 -33.46 -6.37
C ASP A 831 -0.29 -33.00 -6.00
N VAL A 832 -0.48 -32.43 -4.79
CA VAL A 832 -1.79 -31.97 -4.30
C VAL A 832 -1.89 -30.44 -4.38
N VAL A 833 -2.87 -29.93 -5.15
CA VAL A 833 -3.05 -28.50 -5.45
C VAL A 833 -4.48 -28.00 -5.16
N VAL A 834 -4.61 -26.74 -4.73
CA VAL A 834 -5.89 -26.10 -4.35
C VAL A 834 -6.35 -25.07 -5.39
N ARG A 835 -7.68 -24.96 -5.57
CA ARG A 835 -8.32 -23.97 -6.46
C ARG A 835 -9.51 -23.22 -5.84
N GLY A 836 -9.92 -23.53 -4.61
CA GLY A 836 -10.90 -22.73 -3.87
C GLY A 836 -10.33 -21.39 -3.39
N LEU A 837 -11.20 -20.46 -2.97
CA LEU A 837 -10.82 -19.18 -2.37
C LEU A 837 -11.84 -18.77 -1.29
N TYR A 838 -11.37 -18.09 -0.24
CA TYR A 838 -12.25 -17.48 0.77
C TYR A 838 -13.29 -16.51 0.17
N GLY A 839 -14.51 -16.55 0.72
CA GLY A 839 -15.66 -15.74 0.28
C GLY A 839 -16.26 -16.13 -1.07
N TYR A 840 -15.88 -17.28 -1.66
CA TYR A 840 -16.46 -17.73 -2.93
C TYR A 840 -17.64 -18.66 -2.66
N SER A 841 -18.85 -18.21 -2.98
CA SER A 841 -19.99 -19.10 -3.22
C SER A 841 -19.84 -19.82 -4.57
N THR A 842 -20.66 -20.83 -4.84
CA THR A 842 -20.64 -21.55 -6.13
C THR A 842 -20.90 -20.65 -7.33
N GLU A 843 -21.69 -19.58 -7.19
CA GLU A 843 -21.94 -18.57 -8.23
C GLU A 843 -20.64 -17.85 -8.61
N ILE A 844 -19.90 -17.37 -7.61
CA ILE A 844 -18.62 -16.68 -7.79
C ILE A 844 -17.57 -17.66 -8.36
N PHE A 845 -17.58 -18.92 -7.90
CA PHE A 845 -16.70 -19.97 -8.42
C PHE A 845 -16.95 -20.25 -9.90
N VAL A 846 -18.20 -20.46 -10.33
CA VAL A 846 -18.58 -20.64 -11.74
C VAL A 846 -18.18 -19.42 -12.58
N LYS A 847 -18.50 -18.21 -12.11
CA LYS A 847 -18.29 -16.95 -12.84
C LYS A 847 -16.81 -16.59 -13.01
N HIS A 848 -15.94 -16.91 -12.04
CA HIS A 848 -14.56 -16.41 -12.00
C HIS A 848 -13.46 -17.49 -11.91
N ALA A 849 -13.70 -18.62 -11.24
CA ALA A 849 -12.69 -19.67 -11.04
C ALA A 849 -12.77 -20.78 -12.11
N LEU A 850 -13.98 -21.28 -12.40
CA LEU A 850 -14.23 -22.38 -13.32
C LEU A 850 -13.64 -22.18 -14.73
N PRO A 851 -13.68 -20.99 -15.35
CA PRO A 851 -13.07 -20.75 -16.67
C PRO A 851 -11.54 -20.80 -16.68
N ASN A 852 -10.89 -20.86 -15.50
CA ASN A 852 -9.46 -21.06 -15.36
C ASN A 852 -9.13 -22.48 -14.87
N LEU A 853 -9.97 -23.09 -14.03
CA LEU A 853 -9.90 -24.53 -13.73
C LEU A 853 -10.01 -25.37 -15.02
N ARG A 854 -10.97 -25.06 -15.89
CA ARG A 854 -11.13 -25.71 -17.21
C ARG A 854 -9.83 -25.66 -18.02
N LYS A 855 -9.17 -24.51 -18.05
CA LYS A 855 -7.88 -24.32 -18.74
C LYS A 855 -6.75 -25.11 -18.08
N ASP A 856 -6.64 -25.05 -16.75
CA ASP A 856 -5.65 -25.81 -15.98
C ASP A 856 -5.76 -27.30 -16.32
N LEU A 857 -6.95 -27.90 -16.18
CA LEU A 857 -7.22 -29.31 -16.50
C LEU A 857 -6.80 -29.65 -17.95
N SER A 858 -7.24 -28.85 -18.93
CA SER A 858 -6.90 -29.03 -20.35
C SER A 858 -5.40 -28.84 -20.69
N SER A 859 -4.59 -28.33 -19.75
CA SER A 859 -3.20 -27.93 -19.96
C SER A 859 -2.18 -28.79 -19.22
N TRP A 860 -2.61 -29.60 -18.26
CA TRP A 860 -1.70 -30.48 -17.50
C TRP A 860 -1.29 -31.69 -18.35
N PRO A 861 -0.02 -32.15 -18.25
CA PRO A 861 0.46 -33.28 -19.05
C PRO A 861 -0.15 -34.62 -18.63
N GLU A 862 -0.62 -34.72 -17.38
CA GLU A 862 -1.54 -35.75 -16.90
C GLU A 862 -2.75 -35.05 -16.23
N PRO A 863 -3.99 -35.51 -16.46
CA PRO A 863 -5.16 -35.00 -15.73
C PRO A 863 -5.10 -35.43 -14.26
N PRO A 864 -5.82 -34.75 -13.34
CA PRO A 864 -5.85 -35.14 -11.94
C PRO A 864 -6.43 -36.54 -11.77
N ALA A 865 -5.74 -37.41 -11.03
CA ALA A 865 -6.28 -38.71 -10.63
C ALA A 865 -7.43 -38.60 -9.61
N PHE A 866 -7.55 -37.45 -8.94
CA PHE A 866 -8.55 -37.17 -7.90
C PHE A 866 -8.95 -35.69 -7.89
N VAL A 867 -10.23 -35.39 -7.70
CA VAL A 867 -10.76 -34.03 -7.51
C VAL A 867 -11.77 -34.04 -6.37
N ALA A 868 -11.44 -33.33 -5.28
CA ALA A 868 -12.41 -33.01 -4.23
C ALA A 868 -13.13 -31.69 -4.55
N VAL A 869 -14.46 -31.71 -4.55
CA VAL A 869 -15.32 -30.54 -4.74
C VAL A 869 -16.05 -30.23 -3.44
N TRP A 870 -15.58 -29.21 -2.72
CA TRP A 870 -16.17 -28.77 -1.44
C TRP A 870 -16.57 -27.30 -1.52
N LEU A 871 -17.86 -27.06 -1.73
CA LEU A 871 -18.49 -25.74 -1.87
C LEU A 871 -19.92 -25.79 -1.30
N GLY A 872 -20.50 -24.62 -0.99
CA GLY A 872 -21.85 -24.50 -0.45
C GLY A 872 -21.97 -23.98 0.97
N GLY A 873 -20.86 -23.89 1.72
CA GLY A 873 -20.87 -23.26 3.05
C GLY A 873 -21.26 -21.79 2.95
N ASN A 874 -20.52 -21.02 2.15
CA ASN A 874 -20.81 -19.61 1.85
C ASN A 874 -22.22 -19.44 1.24
N ASP A 875 -22.59 -20.28 0.28
CA ASP A 875 -23.89 -20.28 -0.38
C ASP A 875 -25.08 -20.39 0.59
N SER A 876 -24.87 -21.04 1.75
CA SER A 876 -25.86 -21.26 2.79
C SER A 876 -26.05 -20.12 3.80
N ALA A 877 -25.44 -18.96 3.55
CA ALA A 877 -25.67 -17.75 4.34
C ALA A 877 -27.17 -17.38 4.42
N LEU A 878 -27.60 -16.89 5.58
CA LEU A 878 -28.97 -16.48 5.85
C LEU A 878 -29.19 -15.04 5.38
N LEU A 879 -30.31 -14.82 4.68
CA LEU A 879 -30.71 -13.49 4.17
C LEU A 879 -31.04 -12.47 5.29
N SER A 880 -31.04 -12.91 6.56
CA SER A 880 -31.30 -12.12 7.76
C SER A 880 -30.05 -11.69 8.52
N GLY A 881 -28.85 -12.15 8.13
CA GLY A 881 -27.61 -11.90 8.86
C GLY A 881 -26.50 -11.30 7.99
N TYR A 882 -25.41 -10.90 8.65
CA TYR A 882 -24.31 -10.10 8.10
C TYR A 882 -23.76 -10.60 6.74
N GLU A 883 -23.53 -11.90 6.60
CA GLU A 883 -22.98 -12.51 5.38
C GLU A 883 -24.01 -12.79 4.27
N ALA A 884 -25.21 -12.18 4.31
CA ALA A 884 -26.27 -12.38 3.31
C ALA A 884 -25.81 -12.21 1.84
N ALA A 885 -24.76 -11.41 1.59
CA ALA A 885 -24.15 -11.24 0.26
C ALA A 885 -23.48 -12.52 -0.30
N LEU A 886 -23.24 -13.56 0.51
CA LEU A 886 -22.75 -14.87 0.07
C LEU A 886 -23.87 -15.83 -0.40
N HIS A 887 -25.14 -15.53 -0.07
CA HIS A 887 -26.28 -16.43 -0.30
C HIS A 887 -26.49 -16.77 -1.79
N VAL A 888 -26.65 -18.06 -2.11
CA VAL A 888 -26.98 -18.52 -3.47
C VAL A 888 -28.19 -19.46 -3.42
N PRO A 889 -29.38 -19.05 -3.89
CA PRO A 889 -30.60 -19.84 -3.76
C PRO A 889 -30.43 -21.29 -4.27
N ILE A 890 -30.97 -22.27 -3.51
CA ILE A 890 -30.76 -23.71 -3.75
C ILE A 890 -30.87 -24.16 -5.23
N PRO A 891 -31.85 -23.73 -6.04
CA PRO A 891 -31.92 -24.11 -7.47
C PRO A 891 -30.71 -23.65 -8.30
N LYS A 892 -30.12 -22.51 -7.93
CA LYS A 892 -28.92 -21.94 -8.55
C LYS A 892 -27.64 -22.59 -8.01
N TYR A 893 -27.56 -22.85 -6.70
CA TYR A 893 -26.49 -23.66 -6.09
C TYR A 893 -26.34 -25.02 -6.79
N ARG A 894 -27.46 -25.74 -6.99
CA ARG A 894 -27.53 -27.01 -7.73
C ARG A 894 -27.02 -26.89 -9.18
N ALA A 895 -27.48 -25.87 -9.90
CA ALA A 895 -27.03 -25.61 -11.27
C ALA A 895 -25.51 -25.33 -11.34
N ASN A 896 -24.98 -24.58 -10.38
CA ASN A 896 -23.55 -24.28 -10.29
C ASN A 896 -22.71 -25.52 -9.97
N LEU A 897 -23.13 -26.34 -8.98
CA LEU A 897 -22.47 -27.62 -8.67
C LEU A 897 -22.40 -28.52 -9.91
N ARG A 898 -23.52 -28.63 -10.64
CA ARG A 898 -23.63 -29.40 -11.88
C ARG A 898 -22.66 -28.90 -12.95
N GLU A 899 -22.58 -27.59 -13.19
CA GLU A 899 -21.64 -27.00 -14.16
C GLU A 899 -20.16 -27.24 -13.78
N ILE A 900 -19.84 -27.20 -12.48
CA ILE A 900 -18.49 -27.48 -11.97
C ILE A 900 -18.13 -28.96 -12.19
N VAL A 901 -18.97 -29.89 -11.76
CA VAL A 901 -18.71 -31.34 -11.88
C VAL A 901 -18.67 -31.77 -13.34
N GLN A 902 -19.59 -31.29 -14.17
CA GLN A 902 -19.58 -31.59 -15.61
C GLN A 902 -18.33 -31.04 -16.30
N THR A 903 -17.84 -29.85 -15.92
CA THR A 903 -16.56 -29.33 -16.43
C THR A 903 -15.37 -30.23 -16.03
N VAL A 904 -15.37 -30.82 -14.84
CA VAL A 904 -14.32 -31.78 -14.44
C VAL A 904 -14.45 -33.09 -15.23
N GLN A 905 -15.67 -33.61 -15.41
CA GLN A 905 -15.93 -34.82 -16.22
C GLN A 905 -15.59 -34.63 -17.72
N GLU A 906 -15.74 -33.41 -18.25
CA GLU A 906 -15.39 -33.07 -19.64
C GLU A 906 -13.88 -33.00 -19.88
N GLU A 907 -13.14 -32.29 -19.01
CA GLU A 907 -11.70 -32.02 -19.21
C GLU A 907 -10.79 -33.08 -18.56
N ALA A 908 -11.30 -33.86 -17.60
CA ALA A 908 -10.56 -34.90 -16.87
C ALA A 908 -11.44 -36.15 -16.62
N PRO A 909 -11.84 -36.88 -17.68
CA PRO A 909 -12.83 -37.96 -17.59
C PRO A 909 -12.40 -39.18 -16.75
N ASP A 910 -11.09 -39.40 -16.58
CA ASP A 910 -10.53 -40.47 -15.75
C ASP A 910 -10.35 -40.07 -14.26
N ALA A 911 -10.74 -38.85 -13.87
CA ALA A 911 -10.58 -38.35 -12.50
C ALA A 911 -11.63 -38.95 -11.55
N ALA A 912 -11.19 -39.44 -10.39
CA ALA A 912 -12.10 -39.76 -9.30
C ALA A 912 -12.63 -38.47 -8.65
N ILE A 913 -13.94 -38.23 -8.75
CA ILE A 913 -14.59 -37.03 -8.19
C ILE A 913 -15.25 -37.36 -6.86
N LEU A 914 -14.87 -36.65 -5.80
CA LEU A 914 -15.53 -36.67 -4.49
C LEU A 914 -16.16 -35.31 -4.22
N MET A 915 -17.49 -35.24 -4.19
CA MET A 915 -18.19 -34.09 -3.63
C MET A 915 -18.14 -34.17 -2.09
N ILE A 916 -18.02 -33.04 -1.41
CA ILE A 916 -18.09 -32.96 0.05
C ILE A 916 -19.20 -31.95 0.39
N THR A 917 -20.12 -32.34 1.28
CA THR A 917 -21.20 -31.43 1.69
C THR A 917 -20.64 -30.26 2.52
N PRO A 918 -21.31 -29.09 2.53
CA PRO A 918 -21.10 -28.08 3.55
C PRO A 918 -21.08 -28.68 4.97
N PRO A 919 -20.21 -28.22 5.88
CA PRO A 919 -20.09 -28.76 7.23
C PRO A 919 -21.24 -28.32 8.13
N ALA A 920 -21.46 -29.02 9.25
CA ALA A 920 -22.44 -28.59 10.24
C ALA A 920 -21.99 -27.32 10.96
N VAL A 921 -22.91 -26.38 11.17
CA VAL A 921 -22.68 -25.17 11.97
C VAL A 921 -22.96 -25.46 13.44
N ASN A 922 -22.32 -24.72 14.34
CA ASN A 922 -22.65 -24.68 15.75
C ASN A 922 -23.28 -23.33 16.09
N ASP A 923 -24.59 -23.24 15.87
CA ASP A 923 -25.44 -22.05 16.02
C ASP A 923 -25.23 -21.35 17.37
N ARG A 924 -25.01 -22.13 18.42
CA ARG A 924 -24.73 -21.64 19.77
C ARG A 924 -23.36 -20.96 19.88
N ALA A 925 -22.31 -21.52 19.29
CA ALA A 925 -21.01 -20.89 19.23
C ALA A 925 -21.04 -19.66 18.30
N ARG A 926 -21.75 -19.74 17.17
CA ARG A 926 -21.92 -18.64 16.21
C ARG A 926 -22.60 -17.44 16.87
N HIS A 927 -23.71 -17.64 17.58
CA HIS A 927 -24.40 -16.61 18.37
C HIS A 927 -23.56 -16.09 19.56
N GLN A 928 -22.58 -16.85 20.06
CA GLN A 928 -21.68 -16.38 21.13
C GLN A 928 -20.51 -15.53 20.60
N VAL A 929 -20.17 -15.66 19.32
CA VAL A 929 -19.09 -14.89 18.67
C VAL A 929 -19.65 -13.70 17.88
N TRP A 930 -20.83 -13.84 17.28
CA TRP A 930 -21.52 -12.75 16.59
C TRP A 930 -22.41 -11.96 17.56
N SER A 931 -22.27 -10.63 17.58
CA SER A 931 -23.01 -9.72 18.46
C SER A 931 -23.70 -8.63 17.63
N ASP A 932 -24.54 -9.07 16.71
CA ASP A 932 -25.54 -8.23 16.07
C ASP A 932 -26.48 -7.61 17.14
N PRO A 933 -26.86 -6.32 17.04
CA PRO A 933 -27.77 -5.69 18.00
C PRO A 933 -29.13 -6.39 18.15
N ASP A 934 -29.64 -7.06 17.12
CA ASP A 934 -30.91 -7.80 17.17
C ASP A 934 -30.72 -9.30 17.47
N GLY A 935 -29.47 -9.81 17.38
CA GLY A 935 -29.10 -11.16 17.80
C GLY A 935 -29.38 -12.29 16.79
N GLU A 936 -29.65 -11.93 15.52
CA GLU A 936 -29.89 -12.90 14.44
C GLU A 936 -28.62 -13.64 13.99
N LEU A 937 -28.81 -14.82 13.39
CA LEU A 937 -27.73 -15.63 12.81
C LEU A 937 -27.51 -15.30 11.33
N ASP A 938 -26.24 -15.35 10.91
CA ASP A 938 -25.80 -15.31 9.52
C ASP A 938 -25.63 -16.72 8.90
N PHE A 939 -25.37 -17.74 9.73
CA PHE A 939 -25.43 -19.15 9.35
C PHE A 939 -26.11 -19.97 10.45
N SER A 940 -26.93 -20.96 10.06
CA SER A 940 -27.53 -21.94 10.98
C SER A 940 -27.38 -23.36 10.44
N ASN A 941 -27.24 -24.33 11.34
CA ASN A 941 -27.03 -25.74 11.01
C ASN A 941 -28.18 -26.34 10.19
N ASP A 942 -29.41 -25.91 10.47
CA ASP A 942 -30.60 -26.30 9.70
C ASP A 942 -30.57 -25.72 8.28
N GLY A 943 -30.19 -24.45 8.13
CA GLY A 943 -30.00 -23.80 6.83
C GLY A 943 -28.92 -24.50 6.00
N VAL A 944 -27.73 -24.73 6.58
CA VAL A 944 -26.64 -25.45 5.91
C VAL A 944 -27.03 -26.89 5.58
N GLY A 945 -27.90 -27.51 6.39
CA GLY A 945 -28.46 -28.85 6.14
C GLY A 945 -29.30 -28.95 4.86
N GLU A 946 -29.90 -27.85 4.38
CA GLU A 946 -30.57 -27.84 3.08
C GLU A 946 -29.57 -27.87 1.91
N TYR A 947 -28.42 -27.20 2.06
CA TYR A 947 -27.34 -27.21 1.05
C TYR A 947 -26.56 -28.52 1.07
N ALA A 948 -26.37 -29.14 2.23
CA ALA A 948 -25.82 -30.50 2.34
C ALA A 948 -26.71 -31.52 1.62
N ARG A 949 -28.02 -31.47 1.85
CA ARG A 949 -29.01 -32.33 1.15
C ARG A 949 -29.01 -32.08 -0.36
N ALA A 950 -28.99 -30.82 -0.79
CA ALA A 950 -28.91 -30.46 -2.21
C ALA A 950 -27.60 -30.94 -2.86
N CYS A 951 -26.47 -30.89 -2.14
CA CYS A 951 -25.18 -31.41 -2.61
C CYS A 951 -25.22 -32.92 -2.83
N MET A 952 -25.81 -33.69 -1.91
CA MET A 952 -25.97 -35.14 -2.04
C MET A 952 -26.89 -35.54 -3.20
N GLU A 953 -28.06 -34.90 -3.33
CA GLU A 953 -29.00 -35.17 -4.44
C GLU A 953 -28.39 -34.86 -5.81
N GLU A 954 -27.58 -33.79 -5.92
CA GLU A 954 -26.87 -33.48 -7.16
C GLU A 954 -25.76 -34.50 -7.45
N ALA A 955 -25.00 -34.93 -6.44
CA ALA A 955 -23.97 -35.97 -6.59
C ALA A 955 -24.57 -37.30 -7.08
N GLU A 956 -25.70 -37.73 -6.52
CA GLU A 956 -26.46 -38.89 -6.99
C GLU A 956 -26.91 -38.71 -8.45
N SER A 957 -27.46 -37.53 -8.80
CA SER A 957 -27.90 -37.24 -10.17
C SER A 957 -26.77 -37.22 -11.21
N LEU A 958 -25.54 -37.01 -10.76
CA LEU A 958 -24.32 -36.90 -11.57
C LEU A 958 -23.48 -38.19 -11.57
N GLY A 959 -23.83 -39.18 -10.75
CA GLY A 959 -23.11 -40.45 -10.63
C GLY A 959 -21.71 -40.32 -10.01
N VAL A 960 -21.51 -39.35 -9.09
CA VAL A 960 -20.24 -39.13 -8.39
C VAL A 960 -20.37 -39.40 -6.89
N SER A 961 -19.29 -39.86 -6.25
CA SER A 961 -19.31 -40.13 -4.80
C SER A 961 -19.41 -38.84 -3.99
N VAL A 962 -20.08 -38.91 -2.83
CA VAL A 962 -20.24 -37.80 -1.89
C VAL A 962 -19.84 -38.18 -0.47
N LEU A 963 -19.17 -37.26 0.22
CA LEU A 963 -18.90 -37.30 1.66
C LEU A 963 -19.87 -36.35 2.37
N ASP A 964 -20.85 -36.92 3.07
CA ASP A 964 -21.79 -36.17 3.92
C ASP A 964 -21.14 -35.76 5.24
N PHE A 965 -20.38 -34.68 5.18
CA PHE A 965 -19.71 -34.09 6.33
C PHE A 965 -20.66 -33.30 7.25
N HIS A 966 -21.88 -32.97 6.78
CA HIS A 966 -22.92 -32.36 7.61
C HIS A 966 -23.47 -33.37 8.62
N THR A 967 -23.83 -34.57 8.14
CA THR A 967 -24.27 -35.67 9.03
C THR A 967 -23.15 -36.10 9.96
N ILE A 968 -21.91 -36.30 9.46
CA ILE A 968 -20.76 -36.69 10.30
C ILE A 968 -20.56 -35.73 11.49
N MET A 969 -20.65 -34.41 11.27
CA MET A 969 -20.53 -33.43 12.35
C MET A 969 -21.78 -33.33 13.24
N ASN A 970 -22.96 -33.72 12.75
CA ASN A 970 -24.19 -33.77 13.54
C ASN A 970 -24.35 -35.06 14.36
N GLU A 971 -23.67 -36.15 14.00
CA GLU A 971 -23.50 -37.35 14.82
C GLU A 971 -22.60 -37.12 16.05
N LEU A 972 -21.70 -36.12 16.00
CA LEU A 972 -20.93 -35.68 17.16
C LEU A 972 -21.84 -35.03 18.23
N HIS A 973 -21.51 -35.27 19.51
CA HIS A 973 -22.14 -34.54 20.61
C HIS A 973 -21.87 -33.03 20.50
N GLU A 974 -22.82 -32.20 20.97
CA GLU A 974 -22.77 -30.71 20.84
C GLU A 974 -21.42 -30.12 21.26
N GLN A 975 -20.88 -30.57 22.40
CA GLN A 975 -19.58 -30.16 22.93
C GLN A 975 -18.41 -30.56 22.04
N GLU A 976 -18.51 -31.70 21.36
CA GLU A 976 -17.46 -32.23 20.49
C GLU A 976 -17.44 -31.56 19.13
N ARG A 977 -18.62 -31.26 18.55
CA ARG A 977 -18.77 -30.38 17.38
C ARG A 977 -18.26 -28.97 17.70
N CYS A 978 -18.69 -28.40 18.83
CA CYS A 978 -18.20 -27.10 19.31
C CYS A 978 -16.67 -27.08 19.44
N ALA A 979 -16.05 -28.18 19.90
CA ALA A 979 -14.60 -28.28 20.03
C ALA A 979 -13.85 -28.53 18.71
N CYS A 980 -14.53 -28.75 17.58
CA CYS A 980 -13.92 -28.86 16.24
C CYS A 980 -13.90 -27.51 15.49
N GLN A 981 -14.71 -26.55 15.92
CA GLN A 981 -14.77 -25.19 15.36
C GLN A 981 -14.19 -24.18 16.35
N TYR A 982 -13.85 -22.97 15.88
CA TYR A 982 -13.38 -21.89 16.77
C TYR A 982 -14.42 -20.76 16.94
N ASP A 983 -15.34 -20.61 15.99
CA ASP A 983 -16.40 -19.60 15.92
C ASP A 983 -17.80 -20.19 15.70
N GLY A 984 -17.89 -21.51 15.54
CA GLY A 984 -19.10 -22.23 15.16
C GLY A 984 -19.29 -22.47 13.65
N LEU A 985 -18.37 -22.05 12.79
CA LEU A 985 -18.40 -22.27 11.34
C LEU A 985 -17.07 -22.88 10.84
N HIS A 986 -15.96 -22.19 11.10
CA HIS A 986 -14.61 -22.47 10.63
C HIS A 986 -13.86 -23.47 11.52
N PHE A 987 -12.85 -24.17 10.97
CA PHE A 987 -12.21 -25.31 11.63
C PHE A 987 -10.94 -24.97 12.40
N ASN A 988 -10.87 -25.45 13.64
CA ASN A 988 -9.61 -25.51 14.39
C ASN A 988 -8.83 -26.82 14.06
N GLN A 989 -7.71 -27.09 14.74
CA GLN A 989 -6.92 -28.32 14.51
C GLN A 989 -7.75 -29.61 14.65
N LYS A 990 -8.61 -29.72 15.67
CA LYS A 990 -9.48 -30.90 15.86
C LYS A 990 -10.51 -31.04 14.73
N GLY A 991 -10.98 -29.91 14.17
CA GLY A 991 -11.79 -29.89 12.96
C GLY A 991 -11.04 -30.44 11.75
N ASN A 992 -9.86 -29.91 11.47
CA ASN A 992 -9.03 -30.37 10.35
C ASN A 992 -8.59 -31.84 10.49
N GLU A 993 -8.31 -32.32 11.71
CA GLU A 993 -8.02 -33.73 12.00
C GLU A 993 -9.22 -34.66 11.77
N LEU A 994 -10.45 -34.19 11.99
CA LEU A 994 -11.67 -34.92 11.61
C LEU A 994 -11.84 -34.97 10.08
N VAL A 995 -11.67 -33.84 9.40
CA VAL A 995 -11.80 -33.73 7.94
C VAL A 995 -10.85 -34.68 7.23
N ILE A 996 -9.55 -34.66 7.55
CA ILE A 996 -8.56 -35.51 6.88
C ILE A 996 -8.85 -37.02 7.08
N GLY A 997 -9.29 -37.41 8.28
CA GLY A 997 -9.63 -38.80 8.57
C GLY A 997 -10.79 -39.32 7.71
N HIS A 998 -11.86 -38.53 7.59
CA HIS A 998 -13.02 -38.89 6.77
C HIS A 998 -12.75 -38.77 5.26
N VAL A 999 -11.93 -37.82 4.80
CA VAL A 999 -11.52 -37.72 3.38
C VAL A 999 -10.66 -38.91 2.97
N LEU A 1000 -9.67 -39.31 3.78
CA LEU A 1000 -8.86 -40.51 3.49
C LEU A 1000 -9.71 -41.79 3.50
N ALA A 1001 -10.58 -41.95 4.51
CA ALA A 1001 -11.50 -43.09 4.57
C ALA A 1001 -12.48 -43.12 3.37
N ALA A 1002 -12.92 -41.97 2.86
CA ALA A 1002 -13.71 -41.89 1.63
C ALA A 1002 -12.89 -42.30 0.39
N ILE A 1003 -11.63 -41.85 0.27
CA ILE A 1003 -10.76 -42.25 -0.85
C ILE A 1003 -10.50 -43.76 -0.83
N GLU A 1004 -10.26 -44.37 0.33
CA GLU A 1004 -10.09 -45.82 0.48
C GLU A 1004 -11.37 -46.61 0.15
N ARG A 1005 -12.55 -46.11 0.57
CA ARG A 1005 -13.84 -46.79 0.42
C ARG A 1005 -14.42 -46.67 -1.00
N GLU A 1006 -14.41 -45.47 -1.57
CA GLU A 1006 -15.00 -45.16 -2.87
C GLU A 1006 -14.03 -45.49 -4.03
N PHE A 1007 -12.73 -45.26 -3.83
CA PHE A 1007 -11.72 -45.35 -4.87
C PHE A 1007 -10.52 -46.26 -4.48
N PRO A 1008 -10.73 -47.52 -4.07
CA PRO A 1008 -9.66 -48.39 -3.54
C PRO A 1008 -8.48 -48.61 -4.49
N SER A 1009 -8.70 -48.59 -5.82
CA SER A 1009 -7.61 -48.67 -6.81
C SER A 1009 -6.77 -47.39 -6.87
N LEU A 1010 -7.38 -46.22 -6.65
CA LEU A 1010 -6.69 -44.94 -6.54
C LEU A 1010 -5.93 -44.86 -5.21
N ALA A 1011 -6.56 -45.21 -4.08
CA ALA A 1011 -5.91 -45.25 -2.77
C ALA A 1011 -4.61 -46.09 -2.83
N LYS A 1012 -4.68 -47.28 -3.44
CA LYS A 1012 -3.50 -48.12 -3.67
C LYS A 1012 -2.44 -47.50 -4.61
N ARG A 1013 -2.83 -46.67 -5.59
CA ARG A 1013 -1.87 -45.90 -6.43
C ARG A 1013 -1.20 -44.79 -5.62
N LEU A 1014 -1.97 -44.05 -4.81
CA LEU A 1014 -1.48 -42.95 -3.98
C LEU A 1014 -0.57 -43.42 -2.82
N ASP A 1015 -0.69 -44.68 -2.41
CA ASP A 1015 0.16 -45.30 -1.39
C ASP A 1015 1.41 -46.00 -1.95
N ALA A 1016 1.52 -46.13 -3.27
CA ALA A 1016 2.75 -46.54 -3.92
C ALA A 1016 3.65 -45.32 -4.19
N TRP A 1017 4.92 -45.36 -3.75
CA TRP A 1017 5.88 -44.32 -4.08
C TRP A 1017 6.26 -44.37 -5.58
N GLU A 1018 6.40 -43.21 -6.21
CA GLU A 1018 6.82 -43.08 -7.61
C GLU A 1018 8.26 -43.58 -7.84
N HIS A 1019 9.08 -43.57 -6.78
CA HIS A 1019 10.46 -44.03 -6.80
C HIS A 1019 10.71 -45.03 -5.65
N PRO A 1020 11.47 -46.12 -5.90
CA PRO A 1020 11.73 -47.17 -4.92
C PRO A 1020 12.48 -46.62 -3.69
N ASP A 1021 12.37 -47.36 -2.58
CA ASP A 1021 13.18 -47.10 -1.40
C ASP A 1021 14.67 -47.29 -1.75
N TYR A 1022 15.54 -46.50 -1.12
CA TYR A 1022 16.97 -46.67 -1.29
C TYR A 1022 17.46 -48.03 -0.77
N LEU A 1023 16.77 -48.63 0.19
CA LEU A 1023 17.03 -49.98 0.67
C LEU A 1023 16.70 -51.05 -0.38
N GLU A 1024 15.67 -50.85 -1.21
CA GLU A 1024 15.34 -51.74 -2.34
C GLU A 1024 16.37 -51.61 -3.48
N LEU A 1025 16.88 -50.40 -3.72
CA LEU A 1025 17.98 -50.18 -4.66
C LEU A 1025 19.28 -50.84 -4.18
N LEU A 1026 19.61 -50.75 -2.89
CA LEU A 1026 20.78 -51.39 -2.29
C LEU A 1026 20.68 -52.93 -2.26
N GLY A 1027 19.47 -53.48 -2.15
CA GLY A 1027 19.24 -54.93 -2.23
C GLY A 1027 19.51 -55.54 -3.61
N ASN A 1028 19.61 -54.74 -4.67
CA ASN A 1028 19.80 -55.18 -6.05
C ASN A 1028 21.23 -55.01 -6.58
N THR A 1029 22.21 -54.56 -5.78
CA THR A 1029 23.58 -54.26 -6.27
C THR A 1029 24.56 -55.44 -6.30
N ASP A 1030 24.10 -56.68 -6.07
CA ASP A 1030 24.96 -57.88 -6.11
C ASP A 1030 25.14 -58.48 -7.53
N GLU A 1031 24.49 -57.94 -8.56
CA GLU A 1031 24.72 -58.30 -9.98
C GLU A 1031 25.06 -57.08 -10.86
N ASN A 1032 26.32 -56.63 -10.84
CA ASN A 1032 27.18 -56.24 -12.00
C ASN A 1032 28.51 -55.58 -11.54
#